data_AF-A0A7C6UPU9-F1
#
_entry.id   AF-A0A7C6UPU9-F1
#
_cell.length_a   1.000
_cell.length_b   1.000
_cell.length_c   1.000
_cell.angle_alpha   90.00
_cell.angle_beta   90.00
_cell.angle_gamma   90.00
#
_symmetry.space_group_name_H-M   'P 1'
#
loop_
_entity.id
_entity.type
_entity.pdbx_description
1 polymer ?
#
loop_
_entity_poly.entity_id
_entity_poly.type
_entity_poly.pdbx_seq_one_letter_code
_entity_poly.pdbx_strand_id
1 'polypeptide(L)'
;TLAFQPDKPLYEKRHYHAVLDLAYGAEKFNFEFSTRGQKIVGWEGGFQSAGRFEAYFYAKVVFREKVSEEAFFEALSLKIDGETLEGRIKTDDQKTFHITTENIKRPKDSPQSLQLSLKGGPLGLGEDVQEDYRLAVQDAALHVVRIEEFREKDASRLRITFSDKLGSQPNYRGYFNVEPDVFCEAYAEDNYLVIVGNFQPGETYNIELFPGVYGALGQKLAESSEYLWEVEIGDVKPAVEFLTEGLFLPTGAEKSIRFRTMNVEKLRLQVKKVEEENLIAFFEENSYRGDSGYFYNYNRYGFLRLGEIIEDRYVTIGSEPNQWVVSELDLSSTIKEVDSALYIIQLDFEETHALYFPENMEQWEIADLVYERGRAIQHLLVSDVGITAKEIEGDLHVYLTDLLTTENLVEASVLLKTKEGRILERGYTDEAGKVTLKQHREGRYVEVHSGDKFGILDLRSSRLNQSVFAIGGRQSQRGINAFIYTERGAYRPGDEINLSAIIRNEDNTFPKDHPAVLKVYNPQGQLQHELTAASAVDGFYSFKFATKSTDPTGDWRGVLEVGGREFPHYLKVEEIVPHRIRVEIETAEEIEAAQKDLEFGIAAEYLFGAPAGNLRCETEVFLESQAVSFADYPDFSFENATAGFFEASQLFEEVLDEKGRAKFKWRLPQVKGLSSGLSLRLAARVYESGGRPVLQTKTIPVKYYPAFVGIEKLASADLELGSTAGFSVLHLDYEGKPLKNSELEYAIYRLERYWWWEYDSQASFRRYFKANQNLIKEGEGVITTNDLGTAQIEHQLTGRGEMVLEVKDPQGGHSAAYFFRSWWWGDSQKAASPGVLSLKLDKEEYAPGDLAALALNAPAGSRALITVEKEGSILHQAWEDIKKADSLFELEVKEEYMPNAYVSVLVIQPYGARENDLPLRLHGILPLMVAGPATKLGLSLEMPASIRPQEDFTLKVQTDDGKPAQFTVAVVDEGL
;
A
#
# COMPACT_ATOMS: atom_id res chain seq x y z
N THR A 1 18.56 24.28 -24.77
CA THR A 1 19.48 25.09 -23.94
C THR A 1 20.86 25.06 -24.55
N LEU A 2 21.50 26.20 -24.76
CA LEU A 2 22.93 26.27 -25.11
C LEU A 2 23.73 26.20 -23.81
N ALA A 3 24.61 25.22 -23.67
CA ALA A 3 25.46 25.06 -22.51
C ALA A 3 26.91 25.41 -22.89
N PHE A 4 27.52 26.33 -22.16
CA PHE A 4 28.95 26.61 -22.27
C PHE A 4 29.69 25.59 -21.40
N GLN A 5 30.38 24.64 -22.03
CA GLN A 5 31.19 23.64 -21.35
C GLN A 5 32.64 23.80 -21.83
N PRO A 6 33.52 24.42 -21.05
CA PRO A 6 34.90 24.60 -21.47
C PRO A 6 35.63 23.25 -21.50
N ASP A 7 36.50 23.04 -22.50
CA ASP A 7 37.30 21.81 -22.64
C ASP A 7 38.27 21.58 -21.47
N LYS A 8 38.57 22.65 -20.71
CA LYS A 8 39.34 22.62 -19.47
C LYS A 8 38.64 23.45 -18.39
N PRO A 9 38.66 23.02 -17.13
CA PRO A 9 38.16 23.81 -16.01
C PRO A 9 38.80 25.20 -15.96
N LEU A 10 37.99 26.22 -15.68
CA LEU A 10 38.46 27.60 -15.56
C LEU A 10 38.80 27.91 -14.10
N TYR A 11 40.00 27.48 -13.67
CA TYR A 11 40.45 27.57 -12.28
C TYR A 11 40.76 28.99 -11.78
N GLU A 12 40.92 29.97 -12.67
CA GLU A 12 41.15 31.35 -12.25
C GLU A 12 39.83 32.11 -12.14
N LYS A 13 39.69 32.94 -11.10
CA LYS A 13 38.58 33.90 -11.01
C LYS A 13 38.78 34.99 -12.06
N ARG A 14 38.00 34.96 -13.14
CA ARG A 14 38.06 35.95 -14.22
C ARG A 14 36.65 36.35 -14.64
N HIS A 15 36.50 37.61 -15.02
CA HIS A 15 35.29 38.11 -15.66
C HIS A 15 35.45 37.95 -17.17
N TYR A 16 34.45 37.35 -17.80
CA TYR A 16 34.38 37.12 -19.23
C TYR A 16 33.24 37.93 -19.81
N HIS A 17 33.53 38.60 -20.93
CA HIS A 17 32.51 39.15 -21.81
C HIS A 17 32.39 38.22 -23.00
N ALA A 18 31.23 37.60 -23.18
CA ALA A 18 30.97 36.63 -24.23
C ALA A 18 29.96 37.17 -25.23
N VAL A 19 30.13 36.74 -26.48
CA VAL A 19 29.26 37.10 -27.59
C VAL A 19 28.82 35.81 -28.25
N LEU A 20 27.53 35.49 -28.12
CA LEU A 20 26.93 34.36 -28.80
C LEU A 20 26.48 34.80 -30.20
N ASP A 21 27.10 34.21 -31.22
CA ASP A 21 26.76 34.41 -32.63
C ASP A 21 26.00 33.18 -33.12
N LEU A 22 24.68 33.29 -33.23
CA LEU A 22 23.83 32.23 -33.78
C LEU A 22 23.80 32.38 -35.29
N ALA A 23 24.48 31.46 -35.98
CA ALA A 23 24.71 31.53 -37.42
C ALA A 23 23.45 31.35 -38.27
N TYR A 24 22.51 32.31 -38.27
CA TYR A 24 21.38 32.48 -39.20
C TYR A 24 20.82 33.92 -39.21
N GLY A 25 21.68 34.93 -39.03
CA GLY A 25 21.27 36.35 -39.09
C GLY A 25 20.55 36.88 -37.85
N ALA A 26 20.64 36.18 -36.72
CA ALA A 26 20.19 36.68 -35.42
C ALA A 26 21.17 37.74 -34.87
N GLU A 27 20.66 38.67 -34.05
CA GLU A 27 21.50 39.65 -33.35
C GLU A 27 22.48 38.94 -32.40
N LYS A 28 23.70 39.47 -32.34
CA LYS A 28 24.74 38.98 -31.42
C LYS A 28 24.29 39.20 -29.99
N PHE A 29 24.16 38.12 -29.23
CA PHE A 29 23.77 38.20 -27.84
C PHE A 29 25.02 38.37 -26.97
N ASN A 30 25.17 39.55 -26.37
CA ASN A 30 26.26 39.84 -25.44
C ASN A 30 25.83 39.46 -24.03
N PHE A 31 26.68 38.73 -23.32
CA PHE A 31 26.44 38.41 -21.92
C PHE A 31 27.77 38.34 -21.18
N GLU A 32 27.72 38.67 -19.89
CA GLU A 32 28.87 38.60 -19.01
C GLU A 32 28.72 37.42 -18.07
N PHE A 33 29.83 36.76 -17.78
CA PHE A 33 29.87 35.75 -16.72
C PHE A 33 31.23 35.79 -16.04
N SER A 34 31.26 35.39 -14.77
CA SER A 34 32.52 35.28 -14.02
C SER A 34 32.74 33.85 -13.59
N THR A 35 33.96 33.37 -13.73
CA THR A 35 34.38 32.12 -13.10
C THR A 35 34.69 32.40 -11.64
N ARG A 36 34.28 31.51 -10.73
CA ARG A 36 34.50 31.70 -9.29
C ARG A 36 35.93 31.36 -8.85
N GLY A 37 36.76 30.83 -9.77
CA GLY A 37 38.07 30.29 -9.49
C GLY A 37 38.00 28.97 -8.69
N GLN A 38 39.07 28.20 -8.74
CA GLN A 38 39.16 26.94 -8.02
C GLN A 38 39.29 27.19 -6.53
N LYS A 39 38.59 26.38 -5.74
CA LYS A 39 38.67 26.38 -4.29
C LYS A 39 38.36 24.98 -3.79
N ILE A 40 38.94 24.62 -2.65
CA ILE A 40 38.46 23.52 -1.83
C ILE A 40 37.18 23.99 -1.13
N VAL A 41 36.06 23.35 -1.42
CA VAL A 41 34.73 23.65 -0.85
C VAL A 41 34.33 22.68 0.26
N GLY A 42 35.08 21.59 0.41
CA GLY A 42 34.95 20.66 1.53
C GLY A 42 36.28 19.96 1.81
N TRP A 43 36.63 19.82 3.08
CA TRP A 43 37.81 19.09 3.51
C TRP A 43 37.49 18.40 4.83
N GLU A 44 37.53 17.07 4.81
CA GLU A 44 37.28 16.24 5.98
C GLU A 44 38.34 15.14 6.01
N GLY A 45 38.74 14.71 7.20
CA GLY A 45 39.66 13.59 7.34
C GLY A 45 39.87 13.19 8.78
N GLY A 46 40.39 11.99 8.96
CA GLY A 46 40.62 11.42 10.27
C GLY A 46 41.12 10.00 10.22
N PHE A 47 41.33 9.43 11.39
CA PHE A 47 41.68 8.03 11.53
C PHE A 47 40.45 7.21 11.87
N GLN A 48 40.29 6.08 11.20
CA GLN A 48 39.29 5.08 11.55
C GLN A 48 39.97 3.82 12.08
N SER A 49 39.41 3.27 13.15
CA SER A 49 39.95 2.06 13.78
C SER A 49 39.83 0.84 12.86
N ALA A 50 40.95 0.12 12.68
CA ALA A 50 41.00 -1.18 12.01
C ALA A 50 41.20 -2.33 13.00
N GLY A 51 41.04 -2.05 14.30
CA GLY A 51 41.31 -2.95 15.41
C GLY A 51 42.03 -2.23 16.55
N ARG A 52 42.35 -2.95 17.62
CA ARG A 52 42.99 -2.35 18.82
C ARG A 52 44.36 -1.71 18.53
N PHE A 53 45.10 -2.25 17.58
CA PHE A 53 46.49 -1.85 17.34
C PHE A 53 46.71 -1.14 16.01
N GLU A 54 45.66 -0.99 15.20
CA GLU A 54 45.75 -0.50 13.83
C GLU A 54 44.62 0.48 13.56
N ALA A 55 44.92 1.50 12.75
CA ALA A 55 43.94 2.43 12.21
C ALA A 55 44.34 2.76 10.78
N TYR A 56 43.40 3.08 9.91
CA TYR A 56 43.71 3.65 8.61
C TYR A 56 43.26 5.11 8.58
N PHE A 57 43.95 5.91 7.80
CA PHE A 57 43.58 7.30 7.57
C PHE A 57 42.60 7.38 6.40
N TYR A 58 41.55 8.18 6.56
CA TYR A 58 40.64 8.54 5.48
C TYR A 58 40.57 10.06 5.35
N ALA A 59 40.36 10.55 4.14
CA ALA A 59 40.03 11.95 3.89
C ALA A 59 39.12 12.11 2.68
N LYS A 60 38.29 13.15 2.71
CA LYS A 60 37.45 13.60 1.61
C LYS A 60 37.78 15.05 1.30
N VAL A 61 38.19 15.32 0.07
CA VAL A 61 38.46 16.67 -0.44
C VAL A 61 37.52 16.97 -1.59
N VAL A 62 36.79 18.08 -1.49
CA VAL A 62 35.81 18.52 -2.49
C VAL A 62 36.29 19.81 -3.12
N PHE A 63 36.42 19.82 -4.44
CA PHE A 63 36.78 20.99 -5.24
C PHE A 63 35.55 21.63 -5.88
N ARG A 64 35.61 22.95 -6.05
CA ARG A 64 34.55 23.70 -6.74
C ARG A 64 34.44 23.28 -8.22
N GLU A 65 35.58 23.20 -8.88
CA GLU A 65 35.72 22.80 -10.28
C GLU A 65 36.37 21.42 -10.38
N LYS A 66 36.07 20.69 -11.46
CA LYS A 66 36.63 19.35 -11.68
C LYS A 66 38.15 19.41 -11.72
N VAL A 67 38.81 18.44 -11.10
CA VAL A 67 40.25 18.21 -11.12
C VAL A 67 40.51 16.83 -11.72
N SER A 68 41.49 16.69 -12.60
CA SER A 68 41.87 15.37 -13.11
C SER A 68 42.54 14.53 -12.02
N GLU A 69 42.29 13.22 -12.00
CA GLU A 69 42.93 12.29 -11.06
C GLU A 69 44.46 12.38 -11.08
N GLU A 70 45.06 12.55 -12.27
CA GLU A 70 46.51 12.72 -12.45
C GLU A 70 47.04 13.95 -11.70
N ALA A 71 46.42 15.13 -11.92
CA ALA A 71 46.79 16.36 -11.22
C ALA A 71 46.56 16.27 -9.71
N PHE A 72 45.51 15.59 -9.26
CA PHE A 72 45.27 15.35 -7.84
C PHE A 72 46.35 14.46 -7.22
N PHE A 73 46.70 13.37 -7.92
CA PHE A 73 47.76 12.45 -7.50
C PHE A 73 49.14 13.13 -7.43
N GLU A 74 49.48 13.96 -8.42
CA GLU A 74 50.74 14.73 -8.43
C GLU A 74 50.82 15.79 -7.32
N ALA A 75 49.67 16.35 -6.93
CA ALA A 75 49.59 17.36 -5.88
C ALA A 75 49.60 16.78 -4.47
N LEU A 76 49.12 15.54 -4.30
CA LEU A 76 48.93 14.90 -3.00
C LEU A 76 50.26 14.47 -2.38
N SER A 77 50.48 14.87 -1.14
CA SER A 77 51.53 14.32 -0.29
C SER A 77 50.96 13.98 1.09
N LEU A 78 51.08 12.69 1.44
CA LEU A 78 50.68 12.14 2.72
C LEU A 78 51.93 11.69 3.48
N LYS A 79 52.18 12.24 4.67
CA LYS A 79 53.35 11.88 5.48
C LYS A 79 52.98 11.61 6.92
N ILE A 80 53.49 10.54 7.52
CA ILE A 80 53.37 10.29 8.97
C ILE A 80 54.75 10.38 9.61
N ASP A 81 54.89 11.25 10.61
CA ASP A 81 56.17 11.57 11.27
C ASP A 81 57.33 11.85 10.29
N GLY A 82 57.00 12.41 9.11
CA GLY A 82 57.95 12.72 8.05
C GLY A 82 58.20 11.61 7.02
N GLU A 83 57.72 10.38 7.24
CA GLU A 83 57.78 9.28 6.27
C GLU A 83 56.58 9.32 5.32
N THR A 84 56.79 9.03 4.03
CA THR A 84 55.71 9.08 3.02
C THR A 84 54.82 7.85 3.12
N LEU A 85 53.51 8.07 3.15
CA LEU A 85 52.49 7.02 3.13
C LEU A 85 51.82 6.92 1.76
N GLU A 86 51.52 5.69 1.34
CA GLU A 86 50.68 5.46 0.17
C GLU A 86 49.19 5.54 0.54
N GLY A 87 48.43 6.29 -0.25
CA GLY A 87 46.98 6.41 -0.15
C GLY A 87 46.31 5.90 -1.43
N ARG A 88 45.27 5.08 -1.28
CA ARG A 88 44.35 4.74 -2.38
C ARG A 88 43.42 5.93 -2.60
N ILE A 89 43.28 6.36 -3.84
CA ILE A 89 42.44 7.50 -4.21
C ILE A 89 41.26 6.99 -5.04
N LYS A 90 40.06 7.49 -4.74
CA LYS A 90 38.87 7.33 -5.58
C LYS A 90 38.21 8.68 -5.80
N THR A 91 37.56 8.86 -6.94
CA THR A 91 36.74 10.05 -7.19
C THR A 91 35.37 9.64 -7.72
N ASP A 92 34.34 10.38 -7.29
CA ASP A 92 32.96 10.13 -7.72
C ASP A 92 32.63 10.89 -9.02
N ASP A 93 33.11 12.14 -9.13
CA ASP A 93 32.70 13.09 -10.16
C ASP A 93 33.81 14.05 -10.62
N GLN A 94 35.08 13.74 -10.27
CA GLN A 94 36.26 14.59 -10.43
C GLN A 94 36.22 15.89 -9.63
N LYS A 95 35.23 16.10 -8.76
CA LYS A 95 35.20 17.19 -7.78
C LYS A 95 35.45 16.65 -6.37
N THR A 96 34.92 15.48 -6.08
CA THR A 96 35.06 14.80 -4.79
C THR A 96 36.12 13.72 -4.87
N PHE A 97 37.13 13.80 -4.01
CA PHE A 97 38.22 12.84 -3.91
C PHE A 97 38.23 12.22 -2.52
N HIS A 98 38.25 10.90 -2.48
CA HIS A 98 38.38 10.09 -1.28
C HIS A 98 39.77 9.48 -1.23
N ILE A 99 40.46 9.66 -0.11
CA ILE A 99 41.79 9.14 0.16
C ILE A 99 41.64 8.10 1.28
N THR A 100 42.26 6.94 1.15
CA THR A 100 42.29 5.92 2.20
C THR A 100 43.66 5.24 2.24
N THR A 101 44.30 5.17 3.40
CA THR A 101 45.58 4.44 3.54
C THR A 101 45.37 2.95 3.80
N GLU A 102 46.44 2.17 3.68
CA GLU A 102 46.51 0.88 4.37
C GLU A 102 46.48 1.06 5.90
N ASN A 103 46.31 -0.05 6.63
CA ASN A 103 46.36 -0.05 8.09
C ASN A 103 47.73 0.42 8.61
N ILE A 104 47.70 1.44 9.45
CA ILE A 104 48.85 2.02 10.16
C ILE A 104 48.81 1.51 11.60
N LYS A 105 49.96 1.04 12.11
CA LYS A 105 50.08 0.61 13.51
C LYS A 105 50.03 1.82 14.42
N ARG A 106 49.13 1.79 15.42
CA ARG A 106 49.07 2.82 16.45
C ARG A 106 50.38 2.81 17.26
N PRO A 107 50.97 3.98 17.58
CA PRO A 107 52.19 4.06 18.39
C PRO A 107 51.91 3.69 19.85
N LYS A 108 52.91 3.19 20.59
CA LYS A 108 52.76 2.84 22.01
C LYS A 108 52.96 4.02 22.96
N ASP A 109 53.96 4.86 22.67
CA ASP A 109 54.49 5.80 23.67
C ASP A 109 54.12 7.27 23.39
N SER A 110 53.89 7.64 22.13
CA SER A 110 53.57 9.03 21.73
C SER A 110 52.75 9.07 20.44
N PRO A 111 51.76 9.96 20.29
CA PRO A 111 50.95 10.08 19.07
C PRO A 111 51.82 10.37 17.84
N GLN A 112 51.42 9.84 16.68
CA GLN A 112 52.06 10.17 15.40
C GLN A 112 51.28 11.29 14.72
N SER A 113 51.99 12.18 14.03
CA SER A 113 51.37 13.25 13.24
C SER A 113 51.35 12.86 11.78
N LEU A 114 50.17 12.80 11.18
CA LEU A 114 49.98 12.62 9.76
C LEU A 114 49.63 13.96 9.12
N GLN A 115 50.45 14.36 8.17
CA GLN A 115 50.30 15.57 7.39
C GLN A 115 49.71 15.21 6.02
N LEU A 116 48.54 15.75 5.74
CA LEU A 116 47.91 15.71 4.41
C LEU A 116 48.15 17.07 3.75
N SER A 117 48.93 17.09 2.68
CA SER A 117 49.24 18.32 1.94
C SER A 117 48.89 18.18 0.47
N LEU A 118 48.36 19.26 -0.11
CA LEU A 118 48.05 19.40 -1.52
C LEU A 118 48.82 20.60 -2.08
N LYS A 119 49.65 20.36 -3.10
CA LYS A 119 50.28 21.46 -3.84
C LYS A 119 49.22 22.22 -4.63
N GLY A 120 49.16 23.54 -4.45
CA GLY A 120 48.12 24.35 -5.05
C GLY A 120 48.25 24.49 -6.56
N GLY A 121 49.49 24.60 -7.07
CA GLY A 121 49.77 24.82 -8.49
C GLY A 121 49.11 23.83 -9.46
N PRO A 122 49.35 22.50 -9.33
CA PRO A 122 48.72 21.48 -10.19
C PRO A 122 47.18 21.46 -10.10
N LEU A 123 46.63 21.92 -8.96
CA LEU A 123 45.20 21.92 -8.69
C LEU A 123 44.51 23.23 -9.10
N GLY A 124 45.27 24.26 -9.48
CA GLY A 124 44.74 25.60 -9.73
C GLY A 124 44.35 26.36 -8.46
N LEU A 125 44.82 25.95 -7.28
CA LEU A 125 44.65 26.69 -6.02
C LEU A 125 45.71 27.79 -5.90
N GLY A 126 45.37 28.88 -5.21
CA GLY A 126 46.26 30.03 -5.03
C GLY A 126 47.44 29.79 -4.09
N GLU A 127 47.36 28.76 -3.24
CA GLU A 127 48.39 28.39 -2.27
C GLU A 127 48.36 26.88 -2.02
N ASP A 128 49.45 26.35 -1.47
CA ASP A 128 49.50 24.96 -0.99
C ASP A 128 48.63 24.85 0.28
N VAL A 129 47.84 23.78 0.37
CA VAL A 129 46.93 23.54 1.50
C VAL A 129 47.42 22.34 2.28
N GLN A 130 47.41 22.45 3.62
CA GLN A 130 47.87 21.40 4.50
C GLN A 130 46.98 21.31 5.73
N GLU A 131 46.64 20.08 6.12
CA GLU A 131 46.02 19.77 7.41
C GLU A 131 46.78 18.65 8.12
N ASP A 132 46.92 18.78 9.43
CA ASP A 132 47.61 17.82 10.29
C ASP A 132 46.61 17.03 11.12
N TYR A 133 46.73 15.71 11.08
CA TYR A 133 45.90 14.76 11.80
C TYR A 133 46.74 13.98 12.80
N ARG A 134 46.20 13.66 13.96
CA ARG A 134 46.93 12.93 14.99
C ARG A 134 46.43 11.49 15.09
N LEU A 135 47.34 10.54 14.85
CA LEU A 135 47.10 9.13 15.17
C LEU A 135 47.37 8.93 16.65
N ALA A 136 46.32 8.63 17.39
CA ALA A 136 46.38 8.40 18.83
C ALA A 136 47.18 7.12 19.17
N VAL A 137 47.81 7.12 20.36
CA VAL A 137 48.51 5.94 20.89
C VAL A 137 47.56 4.75 21.11
N GLN A 138 48.11 3.53 21.19
CA GLN A 138 47.36 2.27 21.32
C GLN A 138 46.34 2.28 22.47
N ASP A 139 46.65 2.98 23.57
CA ASP A 139 45.78 3.09 24.74
C ASP A 139 45.41 4.57 25.04
N ALA A 140 45.25 5.40 24.00
CA ALA A 140 44.87 6.79 24.18
C ALA A 140 43.48 6.93 24.82
N ALA A 141 43.32 7.93 25.69
CA ALA A 141 42.01 8.27 26.22
C ALA A 141 41.08 8.75 25.10
N LEU A 142 39.80 8.41 25.22
CA LEU A 142 38.75 8.97 24.38
C LEU A 142 38.69 10.48 24.63
N HIS A 143 38.53 11.29 23.59
CA HIS A 143 38.31 12.73 23.72
C HIS A 143 37.30 13.22 22.68
N VAL A 144 36.69 14.38 22.96
CA VAL A 144 35.75 15.03 22.06
C VAL A 144 36.51 15.83 21.00
N VAL A 145 36.12 15.66 19.75
CA VAL A 145 36.68 16.31 18.57
C VAL A 145 35.92 17.60 18.25
N ARG A 146 34.58 17.54 18.22
CA ARG A 146 33.71 18.70 17.99
C ARG A 146 32.31 18.46 18.52
N ILE A 147 31.58 19.54 18.79
CA ILE A 147 30.16 19.54 19.09
C ILE A 147 29.48 20.51 18.14
N GLU A 148 28.38 20.09 17.53
CA GLU A 148 27.66 20.89 16.54
C GLU A 148 26.15 20.66 16.62
N GLU A 149 25.38 21.68 16.25
CA GLU A 149 23.98 21.51 15.85
C GLU A 149 23.95 20.81 14.50
N PHE A 150 23.03 19.88 14.33
CA PHE A 150 22.55 19.49 13.00
C PHE A 150 21.03 19.43 13.01
N ARG A 151 20.42 19.57 11.84
CA ARG A 151 18.97 19.53 11.69
C ARG A 151 18.49 18.25 11.06
N GLU A 152 17.44 17.71 11.65
CA GLU A 152 16.65 16.63 11.10
C GLU A 152 15.25 17.20 10.83
N LYS A 153 14.94 17.49 9.56
CA LYS A 153 13.83 18.37 9.15
C LYS A 153 13.94 19.77 9.79
N ASP A 154 12.89 20.20 10.50
CA ASP A 154 12.83 21.47 11.24
C ASP A 154 13.29 21.32 12.71
N ALA A 155 13.62 20.10 13.17
CA ALA A 155 14.06 19.86 14.54
C ALA A 155 15.59 19.88 14.66
N SER A 156 16.10 20.68 15.60
CA SER A 156 17.52 20.74 15.92
C SER A 156 17.92 19.57 16.82
N ARG A 157 19.12 19.05 16.57
CA ARG A 157 19.78 17.95 17.29
C ARG A 157 21.20 18.37 17.60
N LEU A 158 21.75 17.87 18.70
CA LEU A 158 23.14 18.13 19.05
C LEU A 158 23.97 16.88 18.81
N ARG A 159 25.13 17.03 18.17
CA ARG A 159 26.05 15.93 17.86
C ARG A 159 27.38 16.19 18.53
N ILE A 160 27.82 15.26 19.38
CA ILE A 160 29.15 15.23 19.97
C ILE A 160 29.99 14.20 19.22
N THR A 161 31.03 14.65 18.53
CA THR A 161 31.94 13.78 17.78
C THR A 161 33.13 13.41 18.65
N PHE A 162 33.44 12.12 18.76
CA PHE A 162 34.56 11.59 19.53
C PHE A 162 35.71 11.12 18.64
N SER A 163 36.89 11.00 19.24
CA SER A 163 38.13 10.59 18.57
C SER A 163 38.16 9.14 18.10
N ASP A 164 37.25 8.29 18.59
CA ASP A 164 37.15 6.87 18.25
C ASP A 164 35.70 6.40 18.45
N LYS A 165 35.35 5.24 17.87
CA LYS A 165 34.01 4.63 17.95
C LYS A 165 33.57 4.46 19.40
N LEU A 166 32.33 4.85 19.72
CA LEU A 166 31.73 4.68 21.04
C LEU A 166 31.37 3.21 21.31
N GLY A 167 31.58 2.76 22.53
CA GLY A 167 31.18 1.42 22.98
C GLY A 167 29.71 1.39 23.38
N SER A 168 29.03 0.27 23.14
CA SER A 168 27.61 0.09 23.50
C SER A 168 27.40 0.25 25.00
N GLN A 169 26.51 1.16 25.39
CA GLN A 169 26.15 1.45 26.78
C GLN A 169 24.63 1.43 26.98
N PRO A 170 24.12 1.02 28.16
CA PRO A 170 22.67 0.95 28.39
C PRO A 170 21.96 2.30 28.37
N ASN A 171 22.66 3.39 28.74
CA ASN A 171 22.07 4.72 28.80
C ASN A 171 23.16 5.81 28.74
N TYR A 172 23.08 6.72 27.78
CA TYR A 172 24.00 7.86 27.67
C TYR A 172 23.57 9.12 28.43
N ARG A 173 22.29 9.22 28.83
CA ARG A 173 21.70 10.42 29.47
C ARG A 173 22.37 10.81 30.79
N GLY A 174 22.92 9.84 31.50
CA GLY A 174 23.63 10.07 32.77
C GLY A 174 25.02 10.69 32.62
N TYR A 175 25.54 10.83 31.39
CA TYR A 175 26.90 11.30 31.13
C TYR A 175 26.95 12.72 30.59
N PHE A 176 25.82 13.41 30.47
CA PHE A 176 25.82 14.82 30.11
C PHE A 176 24.71 15.59 30.81
N ASN A 177 24.94 16.88 30.99
CA ASN A 177 23.95 17.87 31.39
C ASN A 177 23.76 18.89 30.25
N VAL A 178 22.57 19.44 30.15
CA VAL A 178 22.23 20.49 29.19
C VAL A 178 21.60 21.63 29.98
N GLU A 179 22.12 22.84 29.80
CA GLU A 179 21.56 24.05 30.42
C GLU A 179 21.19 25.08 29.35
N PRO A 180 19.97 25.66 29.35
CA PRO A 180 18.84 25.40 30.25
C PRO A 180 18.37 23.94 30.25
N ASP A 181 17.80 23.49 31.37
CA ASP A 181 17.36 22.09 31.51
C ASP A 181 16.24 21.76 30.50
N VAL A 182 16.52 20.78 29.65
CA VAL A 182 15.60 20.26 28.64
C VAL A 182 15.58 18.74 28.76
N PHE A 183 14.38 18.15 28.67
CA PHE A 183 14.28 16.70 28.56
C PHE A 183 14.97 16.25 27.28
N CYS A 184 16.04 15.48 27.45
CA CYS A 184 16.86 14.97 26.36
C CYS A 184 17.08 13.47 26.52
N GLU A 185 17.15 12.78 25.40
CA GLU A 185 17.68 11.42 25.27
C GLU A 185 18.98 11.47 24.47
N ALA A 186 19.78 10.42 24.53
CA ALA A 186 20.94 10.32 23.67
C ALA A 186 21.25 8.89 23.26
N TYR A 187 21.71 8.74 22.03
CA TYR A 187 22.16 7.47 21.48
C TYR A 187 23.50 7.65 20.77
N ALA A 188 24.30 6.60 20.77
CA ALA A 188 25.56 6.58 20.06
C ALA A 188 25.40 5.99 18.68
N GLU A 189 26.01 6.63 17.68
CA GLU A 189 26.11 6.15 16.32
C GLU A 189 27.56 6.28 15.87
N ASP A 190 28.23 5.15 15.64
CA ASP A 190 29.67 5.08 15.37
C ASP A 190 30.53 5.86 16.39
N ASN A 191 31.15 6.97 16.02
CA ASN A 191 31.92 7.85 16.92
C ASN A 191 31.15 9.11 17.35
N TYR A 192 29.84 9.15 17.14
CA TYR A 192 28.96 10.26 17.51
C TYR A 192 28.09 9.89 18.72
N LEU A 193 27.87 10.85 19.60
CA LEU A 193 26.74 10.85 20.53
C LEU A 193 25.73 11.89 20.05
N VAL A 194 24.54 11.43 19.66
CA VAL A 194 23.44 12.31 19.24
C VAL A 194 22.54 12.54 20.44
N ILE A 195 22.33 13.82 20.77
CA ILE A 195 21.42 14.25 21.83
C ILE A 195 20.15 14.76 21.15
N VAL A 196 19.03 14.17 21.55
CA VAL A 196 17.68 14.47 21.07
C VAL A 196 16.93 15.14 22.19
N GLY A 197 16.53 16.39 22.00
CA GLY A 197 15.77 17.17 22.96
C GLY A 197 14.90 18.20 22.27
N ASN A 198 14.03 18.85 23.03
CA ASN A 198 13.18 19.95 22.54
C ASN A 198 13.95 21.29 22.55
N PHE A 199 15.08 21.34 21.83
CA PHE A 199 15.92 22.53 21.73
C PHE A 199 15.18 23.66 21.01
N GLN A 200 15.13 24.84 21.63
CA GLN A 200 14.44 26.00 21.07
C GLN A 200 15.36 26.77 20.11
N PRO A 201 14.88 27.15 18.91
CA PRO A 201 15.62 28.00 17.98
C PRO A 201 15.95 29.38 18.57
N GLY A 202 17.15 29.87 18.32
CA GLY A 202 17.65 31.14 18.85
C GLY A 202 18.07 31.10 20.32
N GLU A 203 17.96 29.93 20.98
CA GLU A 203 18.51 29.70 22.32
C GLU A 203 19.91 29.09 22.25
N THR A 204 20.69 29.41 23.27
CA THR A 204 22.02 28.87 23.46
C THR A 204 22.00 27.85 24.59
N TYR A 205 22.55 26.66 24.33
CA TYR A 205 22.64 25.57 25.29
C TYR A 205 24.08 25.30 25.67
N ASN A 206 24.33 25.16 26.97
CA ASN A 206 25.58 24.68 27.50
C ASN A 206 25.47 23.16 27.70
N ILE A 207 26.31 22.41 27.00
CA ILE A 207 26.43 20.97 27.18
C ILE A 207 27.64 20.70 28.06
N GLU A 208 27.40 20.09 29.22
CA GLU A 208 28.44 19.60 30.11
C GLU A 208 28.54 18.08 29.97
N LEU A 209 29.72 17.55 29.62
CA LEU A 209 29.94 16.11 29.50
C LEU A 209 30.71 15.57 30.72
N PHE A 210 30.13 14.59 31.40
CA PHE A 210 30.70 13.94 32.58
C PHE A 210 31.59 12.74 32.22
N PRO A 211 32.54 12.38 33.09
CA PRO A 211 33.35 11.17 32.94
C PRO A 211 32.50 9.90 32.90
N GLY A 212 32.93 8.90 32.12
CA GLY A 212 32.33 7.57 32.09
C GLY A 212 31.90 7.08 30.72
N VAL A 213 31.86 7.96 29.71
CA VAL A 213 31.74 7.56 28.30
C VAL A 213 32.98 6.75 27.91
N TYR A 214 32.77 5.58 27.28
CA TYR A 214 33.86 4.74 26.79
C TYR A 214 33.74 4.41 25.30
N GLY A 215 34.90 4.24 24.66
CA GLY A 215 35.02 3.78 23.29
C GLY A 215 34.83 2.26 23.17
N ALA A 216 34.56 1.77 21.96
CA ALA A 216 34.33 0.34 21.68
C ALA A 216 35.52 -0.56 22.03
N LEU A 217 36.72 0.02 22.17
CA LEU A 217 37.93 -0.70 22.59
C LEU A 217 38.23 -0.54 24.09
N GLY A 218 37.30 0.03 24.87
CA GLY A 218 37.42 0.19 26.32
C GLY A 218 38.20 1.44 26.77
N GLN A 219 38.54 2.35 25.85
CA GLN A 219 39.13 3.64 26.22
C GLN A 219 38.11 4.47 27.00
N LYS A 220 38.53 5.14 28.07
CA LYS A 220 37.66 6.05 28.81
C LYS A 220 37.88 7.49 28.36
N LEU A 221 36.82 8.29 28.40
CA LEU A 221 36.92 9.75 28.31
C LEU A 221 37.86 10.23 29.42
N ALA A 222 38.89 11.00 29.07
CA ALA A 222 39.91 11.45 30.03
C ALA A 222 39.27 12.24 31.20
N GLU A 223 39.66 11.93 32.44
CA GLU A 223 39.07 12.47 33.68
C GLU A 223 39.32 13.98 33.93
N SER A 224 40.04 14.70 33.05
CA SER A 224 40.72 15.94 33.43
C SER A 224 40.05 17.27 33.04
N SER A 225 38.78 17.29 32.66
CA SER A 225 38.02 18.56 32.56
C SER A 225 36.54 18.26 32.38
N GLU A 226 35.68 18.86 33.22
CA GLU A 226 34.28 19.12 32.84
C GLU A 226 34.34 19.84 31.50
N TYR A 227 33.88 19.17 30.45
CA TYR A 227 33.89 19.78 29.15
C TYR A 227 32.57 20.53 28.99
N LEU A 228 32.64 21.85 29.07
CA LEU A 228 31.53 22.75 28.87
C LEU A 228 31.62 23.31 27.44
N TRP A 229 30.55 23.13 26.66
CA TRP A 229 30.46 23.70 25.32
C TRP A 229 29.15 24.46 25.14
N GLU A 230 29.27 25.63 24.56
CA GLU A 230 28.16 26.49 24.20
C GLU A 230 27.75 26.19 22.75
N VAL A 231 26.49 25.83 22.53
CA VAL A 231 25.90 25.59 21.20
C VAL A 231 24.68 26.48 21.03
N GLU A 232 24.77 27.40 20.07
CA GLU A 232 23.62 28.20 19.63
C GLU A 232 22.78 27.37 18.65
N ILE A 233 21.48 27.29 18.90
CA ILE A 233 20.54 26.66 17.97
C ILE A 233 20.13 27.71 16.95
N GLY A 234 20.39 27.48 15.67
CA GLY A 234 20.05 28.44 14.63
C GLY A 234 18.55 28.77 14.57
N ASP A 235 18.20 29.90 13.97
CA ASP A 235 16.80 30.25 13.70
C ASP A 235 16.18 29.32 12.64
N VAL A 236 14.85 29.21 12.63
CA VAL A 236 14.14 28.37 11.67
C VAL A 236 14.11 29.05 10.31
N LYS A 237 14.20 28.27 9.23
CA LYS A 237 14.09 28.82 7.88
C LYS A 237 12.65 29.29 7.60
N PRO A 238 12.47 30.38 6.83
CA PRO A 238 11.14 30.92 6.57
C PRO A 238 10.27 29.96 5.73
N ALA A 239 8.97 29.95 6.00
CA ALA A 239 8.01 29.07 5.34
C ALA A 239 6.56 29.61 5.37
N VAL A 240 5.73 29.19 4.41
CA VAL A 240 4.28 29.45 4.37
C VAL A 240 3.53 28.18 3.95
N GLU A 241 2.42 27.88 4.64
CA GLU A 241 1.63 26.65 4.42
C GLU A 241 0.13 26.89 4.71
N PHE A 242 -0.77 26.27 3.95
CA PHE A 242 -2.21 26.25 4.29
C PHE A 242 -2.48 25.19 5.36
N LEU A 243 -3.47 25.44 6.23
CA LEU A 243 -3.87 24.48 7.27
C LEU A 243 -4.97 23.50 6.81
N THR A 244 -5.51 23.70 5.60
CA THR A 244 -6.64 22.92 5.07
C THR A 244 -6.37 22.47 3.64
N GLU A 245 -6.59 21.19 3.36
CA GLU A 245 -6.38 20.58 2.03
C GLU A 245 -7.69 20.40 1.22
N GLY A 246 -8.76 21.11 1.60
CA GLY A 246 -10.09 20.95 1.00
C GLY A 246 -10.24 21.65 -0.36
N LEU A 247 -10.84 20.93 -1.34
CA LEU A 247 -11.16 21.45 -2.68
C LEU A 247 -12.53 22.14 -2.75
N PHE A 248 -13.57 21.64 -2.09
CA PHE A 248 -14.95 22.09 -2.32
C PHE A 248 -15.42 23.03 -1.23
N LEU A 249 -16.02 24.15 -1.62
CA LEU A 249 -16.60 25.14 -0.70
C LEU A 249 -18.02 25.51 -1.12
N PRO A 250 -19.06 25.04 -0.42
CA PRO A 250 -20.44 25.45 -0.68
C PRO A 250 -20.59 26.98 -0.60
N THR A 251 -21.52 27.54 -1.35
CA THR A 251 -21.71 29.00 -1.45
C THR A 251 -22.01 29.62 -0.08
N GLY A 252 -22.81 28.95 0.75
CA GLY A 252 -23.15 29.36 2.12
C GLY A 252 -22.04 29.17 3.18
N ALA A 253 -20.86 28.68 2.81
CA ALA A 253 -19.72 28.58 3.72
C ALA A 253 -19.06 29.93 4.01
N GLU A 254 -18.52 30.10 5.22
CA GLU A 254 -17.59 31.19 5.52
C GLU A 254 -16.42 31.13 4.51
N LYS A 255 -16.21 32.22 3.78
CA LYS A 255 -15.13 32.34 2.78
C LYS A 255 -13.80 32.66 3.45
N SER A 256 -13.51 32.00 4.57
CA SER A 256 -12.26 32.17 5.30
C SER A 256 -11.37 30.94 5.23
N ILE A 257 -10.08 31.15 5.00
CA ILE A 257 -9.09 30.09 4.89
C ILE A 257 -7.93 30.39 5.82
N ARG A 258 -7.49 29.36 6.55
CA ARG A 258 -6.38 29.50 7.50
C ARG A 258 -5.07 29.02 6.90
N PHE A 259 -4.02 29.74 7.22
CA PHE A 259 -2.66 29.42 6.82
C PHE A 259 -1.72 29.72 7.99
N ARG A 260 -0.50 29.19 7.92
CA ARG A 260 0.55 29.47 8.89
C ARG A 260 1.83 29.90 8.20
N THR A 261 2.61 30.71 8.90
CA THR A 261 3.91 31.20 8.45
C THR A 261 4.96 31.08 9.53
N MET A 262 6.19 30.79 9.13
CA MET A 262 7.38 30.77 9.98
C MET A 262 8.34 31.85 9.47
N ASN A 263 8.81 32.75 10.32
CA ASN A 263 9.82 33.76 9.97
C ASN A 263 9.51 34.60 8.71
N VAL A 264 8.24 34.96 8.50
CA VAL A 264 7.78 35.80 7.38
C VAL A 264 7.06 37.03 7.94
N GLU A 265 7.52 38.23 7.56
CA GLU A 265 6.90 39.50 7.97
C GLU A 265 5.65 39.80 7.15
N LYS A 266 5.71 39.49 5.86
CA LYS A 266 4.74 39.91 4.85
C LYS A 266 4.65 38.88 3.75
N LEU A 267 3.46 38.69 3.19
CA LEU A 267 3.26 37.84 2.03
C LEU A 267 2.37 38.52 1.01
N ARG A 268 2.45 38.09 -0.24
CA ARG A 268 1.56 38.47 -1.33
C ARG A 268 0.47 37.40 -1.46
N LEU A 269 -0.78 37.83 -1.35
CA LEU A 269 -1.95 37.04 -1.68
C LEU A 269 -2.34 37.30 -3.14
N GLN A 270 -2.49 36.23 -3.91
CA GLN A 270 -3.13 36.27 -5.22
C GLN A 270 -4.31 35.30 -5.26
N VAL A 271 -5.47 35.80 -5.66
CA VAL A 271 -6.65 34.97 -5.91
C VAL A 271 -6.94 35.00 -7.40
N LYS A 272 -7.01 33.83 -8.01
CA LYS A 272 -7.30 33.64 -9.43
C LYS A 272 -8.59 32.88 -9.63
N LYS A 273 -9.44 33.35 -10.54
CA LYS A 273 -10.63 32.64 -11.01
C LYS A 273 -10.29 31.92 -12.31
N VAL A 274 -10.44 30.60 -12.34
CA VAL A 274 -10.22 29.77 -13.53
C VAL A 274 -11.47 29.83 -14.41
N GLU A 275 -11.29 30.10 -15.69
CA GLU A 275 -12.40 30.09 -16.65
C GLU A 275 -12.92 28.66 -16.83
N GLU A 276 -14.24 28.50 -16.96
CA GLU A 276 -14.88 27.19 -17.02
C GLU A 276 -14.31 26.31 -18.15
N GLU A 277 -14.06 26.90 -19.32
CA GLU A 277 -13.49 26.24 -20.50
C GLU A 277 -12.08 25.67 -20.26
N ASN A 278 -11.37 26.16 -19.25
CA ASN A 278 -10.01 25.77 -18.91
C ASN A 278 -9.93 24.77 -17.75
N LEU A 279 -11.06 24.43 -17.10
CA LEU A 279 -11.07 23.58 -15.90
C LEU A 279 -10.48 22.18 -16.14
N ILE A 280 -10.84 21.54 -17.23
CA ILE A 280 -10.33 20.20 -17.56
C ILE A 280 -8.83 20.26 -17.86
N ALA A 281 -8.39 21.25 -18.64
CA ALA A 281 -6.96 21.45 -18.91
C ALA A 281 -6.19 21.69 -17.60
N PHE A 282 -6.76 22.47 -16.68
CA PHE A 282 -6.18 22.71 -15.37
C PHE A 282 -6.00 21.41 -14.56
N PHE A 283 -7.01 20.54 -14.49
CA PHE A 283 -6.96 19.28 -13.73
C PHE A 283 -6.15 18.16 -14.39
N GLU A 284 -5.84 18.27 -15.68
CA GLU A 284 -4.87 17.38 -16.32
C GLU A 284 -3.43 17.84 -16.09
N GLU A 285 -3.21 19.14 -15.85
CA GLU A 285 -1.89 19.70 -15.52
C GLU A 285 -1.60 19.73 -14.01
N ASN A 286 -2.64 19.67 -13.18
CA ASN A 286 -2.56 19.79 -11.72
C ASN A 286 -3.47 18.76 -11.05
N SER A 287 -3.12 18.32 -9.84
CA SER A 287 -3.94 17.36 -9.10
C SER A 287 -5.36 17.88 -8.88
N TYR A 288 -6.35 17.00 -9.13
CA TYR A 288 -7.78 17.31 -8.93
C TYR A 288 -8.08 17.82 -7.52
N ARG A 289 -7.39 17.29 -6.50
CA ARG A 289 -7.38 17.84 -5.13
C ARG A 289 -5.93 18.18 -4.79
N GLY A 290 -5.53 19.44 -5.01
CA GLY A 290 -4.15 19.89 -4.84
C GLY A 290 -3.67 19.73 -3.39
N ASP A 291 -2.44 19.29 -3.21
CA ASP A 291 -1.73 19.29 -1.93
C ASP A 291 -1.03 20.65 -1.76
N SER A 292 -1.13 21.22 -0.56
CA SER A 292 -0.53 22.50 -0.21
C SER A 292 0.99 22.44 0.02
N GLY A 293 1.58 21.25 0.17
CA GLY A 293 2.98 21.05 0.55
C GLY A 293 4.01 20.96 -0.57
N TYR A 294 3.60 20.78 -1.85
CA TYR A 294 4.52 20.47 -2.95
C TYR A 294 4.45 21.45 -4.12
N PHE A 295 5.26 22.51 -4.02
CA PHE A 295 5.48 23.50 -5.09
C PHE A 295 5.90 22.87 -6.43
N TYR A 296 6.71 21.81 -6.41
CA TYR A 296 7.34 21.23 -7.60
C TYR A 296 6.34 20.62 -8.60
N ASN A 297 5.19 20.16 -8.13
CA ASN A 297 4.14 19.57 -8.96
C ASN A 297 3.19 20.64 -9.53
N TYR A 298 3.29 21.88 -9.07
CA TYR A 298 2.47 22.96 -9.56
C TYR A 298 3.10 23.60 -10.81
N ASN A 299 2.43 23.45 -11.95
CA ASN A 299 2.88 24.04 -13.19
C ASN A 299 2.64 25.56 -13.18
N ARG A 300 3.60 26.34 -12.67
CA ARG A 300 3.56 27.82 -12.67
C ARG A 300 3.25 28.42 -14.05
N TYR A 301 3.70 27.78 -15.14
CA TYR A 301 3.42 28.26 -16.50
C TYR A 301 1.99 27.94 -16.96
N GLY A 302 1.44 26.80 -16.53
CA GLY A 302 0.01 26.47 -16.68
C GLY A 302 -0.88 27.42 -15.88
N PHE A 303 -0.50 27.72 -14.64
CA PHE A 303 -1.18 28.70 -13.78
C PHE A 303 -1.34 30.07 -14.45
N LEU A 304 -0.32 30.58 -15.13
CA LEU A 304 -0.37 31.91 -15.76
C LEU A 304 -1.39 32.03 -16.91
N ARG A 305 -1.90 30.93 -17.47
CA ARG A 305 -2.67 30.94 -18.71
C ARG A 305 -4.16 30.61 -18.56
N LEU A 306 -4.57 29.98 -17.45
CA LEU A 306 -5.89 29.33 -17.37
C LEU A 306 -6.96 30.16 -16.62
N GLY A 307 -6.64 31.35 -16.13
CA GLY A 307 -7.60 32.20 -15.41
C GLY A 307 -7.14 33.63 -15.13
N GLU A 308 -8.05 34.46 -14.62
CA GLU A 308 -7.86 35.88 -14.30
C GLU A 308 -7.52 36.11 -12.82
N ILE A 309 -6.54 36.96 -12.52
CA ILE A 309 -6.24 37.39 -11.14
C ILE A 309 -7.27 38.46 -10.74
N ILE A 310 -8.10 38.13 -9.76
CA ILE A 310 -9.19 38.99 -9.27
C ILE A 310 -8.85 39.70 -7.95
N GLU A 311 -7.82 39.23 -7.25
CA GLU A 311 -7.25 39.89 -6.08
C GLU A 311 -5.73 39.73 -6.07
N ASP A 312 -5.03 40.81 -5.76
CA ASP A 312 -3.58 40.86 -5.61
C ASP A 312 -3.23 41.91 -4.56
N ARG A 313 -2.85 41.47 -3.36
CA ARG A 313 -2.53 42.37 -2.25
C ARG A 313 -1.45 41.76 -1.37
N TYR A 314 -0.86 42.60 -0.53
CA TYR A 314 0.02 42.11 0.52
C TYR A 314 -0.74 41.91 1.84
N VAL A 315 -0.41 40.84 2.56
CA VAL A 315 -0.90 40.52 3.90
C VAL A 315 0.29 40.65 4.86
N THR A 316 0.12 41.47 5.89
CA THR A 316 1.11 41.60 6.97
C THR A 316 0.86 40.50 8.00
N ILE A 317 1.91 39.82 8.43
CA ILE A 317 1.85 38.73 9.40
C ILE A 317 2.28 39.23 10.78
N GLY A 318 3.58 39.49 10.95
CA GLY A 318 4.17 39.86 12.23
C GLY A 318 5.67 39.68 12.23
N SER A 319 6.32 40.11 13.32
CA SER A 319 7.78 40.08 13.48
C SER A 319 8.22 39.12 14.59
N GLU A 320 7.39 38.14 14.94
CA GLU A 320 7.67 37.11 15.96
C GLU A 320 8.64 36.08 15.35
N PRO A 321 9.92 36.02 15.79
CA PRO A 321 10.86 35.05 15.25
C PRO A 321 10.59 33.64 15.80
N ASN A 322 10.89 32.64 14.98
CA ASN A 322 10.90 31.21 15.31
C ASN A 322 9.57 30.63 15.82
N GLN A 323 8.45 31.25 15.47
CA GLN A 323 7.12 30.76 15.83
C GLN A 323 6.23 30.63 14.60
N TRP A 324 5.42 29.57 14.58
CA TRP A 324 4.35 29.44 13.61
C TRP A 324 3.22 30.41 13.95
N VAL A 325 3.06 31.43 13.12
CA VAL A 325 1.94 32.38 13.22
C VAL A 325 0.79 31.85 12.37
N VAL A 326 -0.33 31.51 13.01
CA VAL A 326 -1.57 31.12 12.32
C VAL A 326 -2.39 32.37 12.01
N SER A 327 -2.74 32.54 10.74
CA SER A 327 -3.50 33.67 10.23
C SER A 327 -4.74 33.19 9.45
N GLU A 328 -5.76 34.04 9.39
CA GLU A 328 -7.02 33.78 8.68
C GLU A 328 -7.21 34.79 7.55
N LEU A 329 -7.47 34.28 6.33
CA LEU A 329 -7.75 35.08 5.14
C LEU A 329 -9.26 35.13 4.93
N ASP A 330 -9.84 36.32 5.05
CA ASP A 330 -11.21 36.58 4.60
C ASP A 330 -11.22 36.88 3.10
N LEU A 331 -11.90 36.03 2.34
CA LEU A 331 -12.08 36.11 0.88
C LEU A 331 -13.51 36.50 0.49
N SER A 332 -14.38 36.86 1.44
CA SER A 332 -15.79 37.16 1.20
C SER A 332 -16.03 38.35 0.25
N SER A 333 -15.10 39.31 0.19
CA SER A 333 -15.14 40.43 -0.76
C SER A 333 -14.77 40.04 -2.19
N THR A 334 -14.07 38.91 -2.35
CA THR A 334 -13.44 38.47 -3.60
C THR A 334 -14.21 37.34 -4.23
N ILE A 335 -14.61 36.36 -3.44
CA ILE A 335 -15.42 35.21 -3.83
C ILE A 335 -16.88 35.51 -3.49
N LYS A 336 -17.66 35.94 -4.50
CA LYS A 336 -19.08 36.26 -4.33
C LYS A 336 -19.93 34.98 -4.24
N GLU A 337 -21.04 35.05 -3.52
CA GLU A 337 -21.93 33.91 -3.24
C GLU A 337 -22.50 33.22 -4.50
N VAL A 338 -22.62 33.93 -5.62
CA VAL A 338 -23.25 33.42 -6.87
C VAL A 338 -22.27 32.93 -7.94
N ASP A 339 -20.96 33.10 -7.75
CA ASP A 339 -19.97 32.75 -8.79
C ASP A 339 -19.41 31.33 -8.57
N SER A 340 -20.14 30.31 -9.03
CA SER A 340 -19.63 28.93 -9.07
C SER A 340 -18.43 28.84 -10.01
N ALA A 341 -17.24 28.64 -9.45
CA ALA A 341 -15.99 28.58 -10.20
C ALA A 341 -14.88 27.92 -9.39
N LEU A 342 -13.81 27.53 -10.07
CA LEU A 342 -12.57 27.15 -9.41
C LEU A 342 -11.74 28.40 -9.13
N TYR A 343 -11.42 28.62 -7.86
CA TYR A 343 -10.52 29.65 -7.40
C TYR A 343 -9.19 29.02 -7.00
N ILE A 344 -8.09 29.66 -7.38
CA ILE A 344 -6.74 29.30 -6.95
C ILE A 344 -6.25 30.39 -6.04
N ILE A 345 -5.90 30.03 -4.82
CA ILE A 345 -5.40 30.94 -3.80
C ILE A 345 -3.91 30.66 -3.64
N GLN A 346 -3.11 31.66 -3.92
CA GLN A 346 -1.65 31.58 -3.86
C GLN A 346 -1.13 32.59 -2.82
N LEU A 347 -0.29 32.11 -1.92
CA LEU A 347 0.48 32.92 -1.00
C LEU A 347 1.94 32.83 -1.40
N ASP A 348 2.61 33.96 -1.55
CA ASP A 348 4.05 34.02 -1.81
C ASP A 348 4.76 34.96 -0.84
N PHE A 349 5.97 34.64 -0.41
CA PHE A 349 6.90 35.64 0.13
C PHE A 349 8.15 35.75 -0.75
N GLU A 350 8.80 36.91 -0.66
CA GLU A 350 10.07 37.18 -1.34
C GLU A 350 11.16 37.22 -0.28
N GLU A 351 12.43 37.12 -0.68
CA GLU A 351 13.58 37.21 0.24
C GLU A 351 13.49 38.44 1.16
N THR A 352 13.07 39.59 0.64
CA THR A 352 12.91 40.85 1.39
C THR A 352 11.78 40.84 2.41
N HIS A 353 10.92 39.82 2.38
CA HIS A 353 9.79 39.68 3.32
C HIS A 353 10.04 38.63 4.41
N ALA A 354 11.16 37.90 4.34
CA ALA A 354 11.55 36.96 5.38
C ALA A 354 12.29 37.69 6.51
N LEU A 355 12.11 37.20 7.74
CA LEU A 355 12.76 37.76 8.94
C LEU A 355 14.20 37.26 9.11
N TYR A 356 14.53 36.09 8.54
CA TYR A 356 15.80 35.43 8.77
C TYR A 356 16.25 34.57 7.57
N PHE A 357 17.55 34.67 7.26
CA PHE A 357 18.31 33.65 6.55
C PHE A 357 19.67 33.47 7.26
N PRO A 358 20.26 32.26 7.28
CA PRO A 358 21.59 32.06 7.85
C PRO A 358 22.65 32.92 7.15
N GLU A 359 23.55 33.56 7.91
CA GLU A 359 24.57 34.48 7.35
C GLU A 359 25.53 33.80 6.36
N ASN A 360 25.75 32.50 6.52
CA ASN A 360 26.61 31.68 5.68
C ASN A 360 25.88 31.02 4.50
N MET A 361 24.58 31.25 4.35
CA MET A 361 23.80 30.70 3.25
C MET A 361 24.10 31.47 1.96
N GLU A 362 24.44 30.75 0.89
CA GLU A 362 24.71 31.38 -0.40
C GLU A 362 23.41 31.88 -1.05
N GLN A 363 23.48 32.91 -1.89
CA GLN A 363 22.30 33.50 -2.55
C GLN A 363 21.43 32.49 -3.31
N TRP A 364 22.05 31.48 -3.92
CA TRP A 364 21.32 30.45 -4.65
C TRP A 364 20.57 29.50 -3.71
N GLU A 365 21.10 29.23 -2.51
CA GLU A 365 20.41 28.44 -1.48
C GLU A 365 19.22 29.21 -0.90
N ILE A 366 19.36 30.53 -0.72
CA ILE A 366 18.25 31.41 -0.34
C ILE A 366 17.17 31.39 -1.43
N ALA A 367 17.56 31.55 -2.69
CA ALA A 367 16.62 31.53 -3.81
C ALA A 367 15.89 30.18 -3.93
N ASP A 368 16.60 29.06 -3.77
CA ASP A 368 16.03 27.72 -3.79
C ASP A 368 15.07 27.52 -2.60
N LEU A 369 15.45 27.95 -1.39
CA LEU A 369 14.57 27.87 -0.22
C LEU A 369 13.29 28.69 -0.40
N VAL A 370 13.39 29.94 -0.86
CA VAL A 370 12.22 30.80 -1.14
C VAL A 370 11.38 30.21 -2.27
N TYR A 371 12.00 29.58 -3.25
CA TYR A 371 11.28 28.87 -4.30
C TYR A 371 10.50 27.66 -3.76
N GLU A 372 11.08 26.90 -2.83
CA GLU A 372 10.47 25.69 -2.26
C GLU A 372 9.44 25.97 -1.17
N ARG A 373 9.78 26.82 -0.19
CA ARG A 373 8.99 27.08 1.03
C ARG A 373 8.30 28.43 1.02
N GLY A 374 8.59 29.26 0.01
CA GLY A 374 8.07 30.61 -0.11
C GLY A 374 6.74 30.74 -0.82
N ARG A 375 6.13 29.63 -1.26
CA ARG A 375 4.80 29.63 -1.87
C ARG A 375 3.92 28.50 -1.36
N ALA A 376 2.68 28.85 -1.02
CA ALA A 376 1.61 27.91 -0.73
C ALA A 376 0.45 28.12 -1.72
N ILE A 377 -0.18 27.03 -2.17
CA ILE A 377 -1.30 27.07 -3.12
C ILE A 377 -2.45 26.21 -2.60
N GLN A 378 -3.68 26.71 -2.74
CA GLN A 378 -4.90 25.96 -2.47
C GLN A 378 -5.89 26.12 -3.62
N HIS A 379 -6.50 25.02 -4.04
CA HIS A 379 -7.58 24.99 -5.03
C HIS A 379 -8.92 24.98 -4.30
N LEU A 380 -9.85 25.81 -4.75
CA LEU A 380 -11.16 25.99 -4.12
C LEU A 380 -12.26 26.04 -5.19
N LEU A 381 -12.91 24.92 -5.45
CA LEU A 381 -14.12 24.87 -6.26
C LEU A 381 -15.32 25.31 -5.41
N VAL A 382 -15.83 26.49 -5.70
CA VAL A 382 -17.06 27.01 -5.08
C VAL A 382 -18.24 26.45 -5.86
N SER A 383 -19.05 25.61 -5.21
CA SER A 383 -20.19 24.95 -5.84
C SER A 383 -21.15 24.39 -4.79
N ASP A 384 -22.44 24.46 -5.08
CA ASP A 384 -23.50 23.79 -4.31
C ASP A 384 -23.96 22.47 -4.94
N VAL A 385 -23.30 22.00 -5.99
CA VAL A 385 -23.71 20.79 -6.73
C VAL A 385 -23.03 19.56 -6.12
N GLY A 386 -23.83 18.68 -5.53
CA GLY A 386 -23.43 17.33 -5.16
C GLY A 386 -23.56 16.39 -6.36
N ILE A 387 -22.47 15.74 -6.76
CA ILE A 387 -22.45 14.79 -7.88
C ILE A 387 -22.12 13.40 -7.35
N THR A 388 -23.06 12.46 -7.53
CA THR A 388 -22.84 11.03 -7.28
C THR A 388 -22.90 10.29 -8.60
N ALA A 389 -21.84 9.54 -8.94
CA ALA A 389 -21.79 8.74 -10.15
C ALA A 389 -21.62 7.25 -9.82
N LYS A 390 -22.47 6.40 -10.40
CA LYS A 390 -22.37 4.94 -10.36
C LYS A 390 -22.14 4.41 -11.77
N GLU A 391 -20.98 3.82 -12.00
CA GLU A 391 -20.65 3.13 -13.27
C GLU A 391 -21.11 1.68 -13.17
N ILE A 392 -22.07 1.30 -14.00
CA ILE A 392 -22.69 -0.02 -13.96
C ILE A 392 -22.78 -0.55 -15.39
N GLU A 393 -21.99 -1.58 -15.68
CA GLU A 393 -21.88 -2.31 -16.95
C GLU A 393 -21.99 -1.49 -18.25
N GLY A 394 -21.23 -0.38 -18.30
CA GLY A 394 -21.12 0.47 -19.48
C GLY A 394 -22.17 1.58 -19.54
N ASP A 395 -22.97 1.76 -18.49
CA ASP A 395 -23.78 2.95 -18.25
C ASP A 395 -23.24 3.71 -17.03
N LEU A 396 -23.44 5.02 -17.05
CA LEU A 396 -23.06 5.93 -15.98
C LEU A 396 -24.33 6.59 -15.43
N HIS A 397 -24.76 6.16 -14.25
CA HIS A 397 -25.88 6.76 -13.53
C HIS A 397 -25.37 7.92 -12.68
N VAL A 398 -25.80 9.13 -13.00
CA VAL A 398 -25.42 10.35 -12.27
C VAL A 398 -26.63 10.86 -11.50
N TYR A 399 -26.47 11.07 -10.20
CA TYR A 399 -27.45 11.64 -9.30
C TYR A 399 -26.94 13.00 -8.81
N LEU A 400 -27.79 14.02 -8.92
CA LEU A 400 -27.46 15.38 -8.57
C LEU A 400 -28.29 15.89 -7.40
N THR A 401 -27.61 16.45 -6.41
CA THR A 401 -28.22 17.08 -5.24
C THR A 401 -27.68 18.48 -5.02
N ASP A 402 -28.45 19.30 -4.32
CA ASP A 402 -27.99 20.57 -3.77
C ASP A 402 -27.30 20.32 -2.42
N LEU A 403 -26.07 20.79 -2.22
CA LEU A 403 -25.28 20.50 -1.00
C LEU A 403 -25.79 21.26 0.24
N LEU A 404 -26.55 22.35 0.07
CA LEU A 404 -27.09 23.12 1.19
C LEU A 404 -28.38 22.49 1.71
N THR A 405 -29.22 21.97 0.81
CA THR A 405 -30.58 21.48 1.12
C THR A 405 -30.72 19.96 1.01
N THR A 406 -29.81 19.29 0.32
CA THR A 406 -29.86 17.88 -0.10
C THR A 406 -30.98 17.53 -1.09
N GLU A 407 -31.73 18.51 -1.60
CA GLU A 407 -32.78 18.30 -2.59
C GLU A 407 -32.22 17.89 -3.95
N ASN A 408 -33.04 17.19 -4.75
CA ASN A 408 -32.65 16.72 -6.07
C ASN A 408 -32.59 17.89 -7.07
N LEU A 409 -31.53 17.97 -7.87
CA LEU A 409 -31.45 18.96 -8.96
C LEU A 409 -32.11 18.39 -10.22
N VAL A 410 -33.28 18.94 -10.57
CA VAL A 410 -34.12 18.51 -11.70
C VAL A 410 -33.81 19.35 -12.95
N GLU A 411 -33.91 18.74 -14.14
CA GLU A 411 -33.62 19.38 -15.44
C GLU A 411 -32.19 19.95 -15.57
N ALA A 412 -31.26 19.51 -14.72
CA ALA A 412 -29.85 19.90 -14.78
C ALA A 412 -29.14 19.21 -15.95
N SER A 413 -28.33 19.94 -16.71
CA SER A 413 -27.56 19.43 -17.83
C SER A 413 -26.31 18.72 -17.34
N VAL A 414 -26.07 17.49 -17.82
CA VAL A 414 -24.90 16.68 -17.47
C VAL A 414 -24.14 16.27 -18.71
N LEU A 415 -22.81 16.48 -18.69
CA LEU A 415 -21.91 16.20 -19.80
C LEU A 415 -20.83 15.22 -19.35
N LEU A 416 -20.71 14.09 -20.05
CA LEU A 416 -19.55 13.19 -19.92
C LEU A 416 -18.47 13.63 -20.90
N LYS A 417 -17.28 13.94 -20.42
CA LYS A 417 -16.16 14.47 -21.22
C LYS A 417 -14.90 13.60 -21.12
N THR A 418 -14.08 13.66 -22.18
CA THR A 418 -12.72 13.09 -22.19
C THR A 418 -11.76 13.93 -21.35
N LYS A 419 -10.51 13.46 -21.21
CA LYS A 419 -9.44 14.23 -20.58
C LYS A 419 -9.04 15.50 -21.36
N GLU A 420 -9.32 15.55 -22.66
CA GLU A 420 -9.12 16.75 -23.49
C GLU A 420 -10.34 17.69 -23.49
N GLY A 421 -11.39 17.39 -22.72
CA GLY A 421 -12.61 18.18 -22.63
C GLY A 421 -13.63 17.95 -23.75
N ARG A 422 -13.41 16.97 -24.63
CA ARG A 422 -14.38 16.62 -25.68
C ARG A 422 -15.62 15.97 -25.06
N ILE A 423 -16.81 16.45 -25.43
CA ILE A 423 -18.09 15.86 -25.00
C ILE A 423 -18.30 14.52 -25.70
N LEU A 424 -18.57 13.48 -24.91
CA LEU A 424 -18.93 12.14 -25.36
C LEU A 424 -20.43 11.93 -25.31
N GLU A 425 -21.06 12.32 -24.20
CA GLU A 425 -22.51 12.20 -23.97
C GLU A 425 -23.05 13.45 -23.29
N ARG A 426 -24.35 13.68 -23.49
CA ARG A 426 -25.13 14.73 -22.83
C ARG A 426 -26.49 14.19 -22.42
N GLY A 427 -26.95 14.55 -21.22
CA GLY A 427 -28.32 14.29 -20.77
C GLY A 427 -28.80 15.33 -19.77
N TYR A 428 -30.05 15.17 -19.33
CA TYR A 428 -30.68 16.04 -18.35
C TYR A 428 -31.26 15.19 -17.22
N THR A 429 -31.22 15.70 -15.98
CA THR A 429 -31.77 14.98 -14.84
C THR A 429 -33.29 14.98 -14.82
N ASP A 430 -33.86 13.86 -14.35
CA ASP A 430 -35.29 13.67 -14.11
C ASP A 430 -35.73 14.24 -12.74
N GLU A 431 -36.99 13.99 -12.35
CA GLU A 431 -37.55 14.41 -11.06
C GLU A 431 -36.83 13.80 -9.84
N ALA A 432 -36.13 12.67 -10.03
CA ALA A 432 -35.30 12.05 -9.01
C ALA A 432 -33.86 12.63 -8.97
N GLY A 433 -33.58 13.66 -9.78
CA GLY A 433 -32.25 14.23 -9.94
C GLY A 433 -31.28 13.29 -10.65
N LYS A 434 -31.79 12.29 -11.40
CA LYS A 434 -30.98 11.25 -12.03
C LYS A 434 -30.90 11.46 -13.54
N VAL A 435 -29.73 11.18 -14.11
CA VAL A 435 -29.55 10.94 -15.54
C VAL A 435 -28.75 9.67 -15.76
N THR A 436 -29.04 8.94 -16.83
CA THR A 436 -28.22 7.79 -17.26
C THR A 436 -27.56 8.13 -18.57
N LEU A 437 -26.24 8.10 -18.60
CA LEU A 437 -25.42 8.32 -19.79
C LEU A 437 -24.76 7.01 -20.21
N LYS A 438 -24.44 6.86 -21.49
CA LYS A 438 -23.60 5.75 -21.93
C LYS A 438 -22.17 5.99 -21.43
N GLN A 439 -21.57 5.02 -20.75
CA GLN A 439 -20.17 5.13 -20.36
C GLN A 439 -19.26 4.78 -21.54
N HIS A 440 -18.15 5.52 -21.64
CA HIS A 440 -17.14 5.36 -22.66
C HIS A 440 -15.78 5.14 -22.00
N ARG A 441 -14.91 4.32 -22.60
CA ARG A 441 -13.57 4.02 -22.03
C ARG A 441 -12.71 5.28 -21.84
N GLU A 442 -12.90 6.26 -22.70
CA GLU A 442 -12.26 7.58 -22.66
C GLU A 442 -12.96 8.61 -21.76
N GLY A 443 -14.10 8.25 -21.15
CA GLY A 443 -14.81 9.09 -20.19
C GLY A 443 -13.97 9.35 -18.95
N ARG A 444 -13.85 10.63 -18.57
CA ARG A 444 -12.96 11.08 -17.49
C ARG A 444 -13.64 12.04 -16.53
N TYR A 445 -14.37 13.03 -17.06
CA TYR A 445 -15.01 14.09 -16.27
C TYR A 445 -16.51 14.09 -16.48
N VAL A 446 -17.26 14.33 -15.40
CA VAL A 446 -18.69 14.67 -15.44
C VAL A 446 -18.83 16.14 -15.09
N GLU A 447 -19.35 16.93 -16.02
CA GLU A 447 -19.62 18.36 -15.83
C GLU A 447 -21.13 18.60 -15.76
N VAL A 448 -21.55 19.48 -14.86
CA VAL A 448 -22.94 19.69 -14.48
C VAL A 448 -23.28 21.17 -14.48
N HIS A 449 -24.44 21.49 -15.03
CA HIS A 449 -25.00 22.84 -15.14
C HIS A 449 -26.46 22.86 -14.68
N SER A 450 -26.79 23.68 -13.71
CA SER A 450 -28.16 23.84 -13.19
C SER A 450 -28.45 25.31 -12.86
N GLY A 451 -29.00 26.05 -13.82
CA GLY A 451 -29.17 27.50 -13.69
C GLY A 451 -27.81 28.21 -13.68
N ASP A 452 -27.49 28.87 -12.57
CA ASP A 452 -26.19 29.51 -12.28
C ASP A 452 -25.20 28.58 -11.54
N LYS A 453 -25.64 27.38 -11.15
CA LYS A 453 -24.81 26.39 -10.45
C LYS A 453 -24.00 25.56 -11.43
N PHE A 454 -22.72 25.39 -11.11
CA PHE A 454 -21.76 24.59 -11.85
C PHE A 454 -21.13 23.52 -10.95
N GLY A 455 -20.89 22.32 -11.47
CA GLY A 455 -20.14 21.27 -10.78
C GLY A 455 -19.33 20.41 -11.74
N ILE A 456 -18.21 19.87 -11.26
CA ILE A 456 -17.39 18.94 -12.02
C ILE A 456 -16.94 17.78 -11.13
N LEU A 457 -16.81 16.58 -11.70
CA LEU A 457 -16.35 15.37 -11.04
C LEU A 457 -15.34 14.62 -11.92
N ASP A 458 -14.12 14.38 -11.41
CA ASP A 458 -13.19 13.41 -11.99
C ASP A 458 -13.60 11.98 -11.56
N LEU A 459 -13.98 11.14 -12.53
CA LEU A 459 -14.46 9.77 -12.30
C LEU A 459 -13.41 8.80 -11.73
N ARG A 460 -12.11 9.01 -11.96
CA ARG A 460 -11.09 8.10 -11.37
C ARG A 460 -10.60 8.59 -10.02
N SER A 461 -10.36 9.90 -9.89
CA SER A 461 -9.83 10.49 -8.65
C SER A 461 -10.90 10.59 -7.53
N SER A 462 -12.17 10.36 -7.87
CA SER A 462 -13.30 10.40 -6.93
C SER A 462 -13.91 9.02 -6.65
N ARG A 463 -13.23 7.92 -7.01
CA ARG A 463 -13.69 6.57 -6.68
C ARG A 463 -13.72 6.37 -5.18
N LEU A 464 -14.79 5.75 -4.71
CA LEU A 464 -14.98 5.43 -3.30
C LEU A 464 -14.36 4.09 -2.97
N ASN A 465 -13.76 3.98 -1.80
CA ASN A 465 -13.31 2.70 -1.27
C ASN A 465 -14.53 1.83 -0.91
N GLN A 466 -14.53 0.60 -1.41
CA GLN A 466 -15.55 -0.41 -1.13
C GLN A 466 -14.99 -1.68 -0.47
N SER A 467 -13.67 -1.78 -0.30
CA SER A 467 -12.96 -2.95 0.25
C SER A 467 -13.43 -3.33 1.64
N VAL A 468 -13.89 -2.34 2.42
CA VAL A 468 -14.37 -2.50 3.81
C VAL A 468 -15.73 -3.19 3.91
N PHE A 469 -16.44 -3.39 2.80
CA PHE A 469 -17.75 -4.05 2.76
C PHE A 469 -17.64 -5.49 2.27
N ALA A 470 -18.56 -6.34 2.74
CA ALA A 470 -18.68 -7.74 2.33
C ALA A 470 -19.25 -7.87 0.90
N ILE A 471 -18.42 -7.57 -0.12
CA ILE A 471 -18.82 -7.53 -1.55
C ILE A 471 -18.14 -8.60 -2.41
N GLY A 472 -17.46 -9.57 -1.79
CA GLY A 472 -16.87 -10.71 -2.48
C GLY A 472 -17.91 -11.61 -3.16
N GLY A 473 -17.46 -12.47 -4.07
CA GLY A 473 -18.32 -13.44 -4.76
C GLY A 473 -17.87 -13.77 -6.18
N ARG A 474 -18.61 -14.68 -6.84
CA ARG A 474 -18.38 -15.05 -8.24
C ARG A 474 -18.99 -14.00 -9.17
N GLN A 475 -18.20 -13.42 -10.06
CA GLN A 475 -18.70 -12.57 -11.13
C GLN A 475 -19.17 -13.44 -12.32
N SER A 476 -20.42 -13.27 -12.74
CA SER A 476 -20.96 -13.91 -13.94
C SER A 476 -20.44 -13.23 -15.21
N GLN A 477 -20.32 -13.99 -16.32
CA GLN A 477 -19.99 -13.40 -17.62
C GLN A 477 -21.30 -13.04 -18.35
N ARG A 478 -21.39 -11.81 -18.89
CA ARG A 478 -22.56 -11.33 -19.65
C ARG A 478 -22.99 -12.25 -20.79
N GLY A 479 -24.30 -12.48 -20.89
CA GLY A 479 -24.99 -13.18 -21.96
C GLY A 479 -25.27 -14.66 -21.69
N ILE A 480 -24.22 -15.46 -21.48
CA ILE A 480 -24.33 -16.92 -21.32
C ILE A 480 -23.45 -17.39 -20.16
N ASN A 481 -24.00 -18.28 -19.34
CA ASN A 481 -23.30 -19.01 -18.29
C ASN A 481 -23.22 -20.50 -18.67
N ALA A 482 -22.11 -21.16 -18.32
CA ALA A 482 -21.93 -22.59 -18.49
C ALA A 482 -21.45 -23.27 -17.20
N PHE A 483 -22.08 -24.38 -16.85
CA PHE A 483 -21.61 -25.33 -15.84
C PHE A 483 -21.11 -26.59 -16.54
N ILE A 484 -19.80 -26.85 -16.48
CA ILE A 484 -19.14 -27.94 -17.21
C ILE A 484 -18.65 -28.99 -16.21
N TYR A 485 -18.91 -30.26 -16.52
CA TYR A 485 -18.46 -31.39 -15.72
C TYR A 485 -18.24 -32.63 -16.60
N THR A 486 -17.55 -33.62 -16.04
CA THR A 486 -17.29 -34.90 -16.68
C THR A 486 -17.83 -36.05 -15.83
N GLU A 487 -17.95 -37.24 -16.42
CA GLU A 487 -18.43 -38.43 -15.70
C GLU A 487 -17.49 -38.86 -14.58
N ARG A 488 -16.18 -38.58 -14.70
CA ARG A 488 -15.15 -38.85 -13.68
C ARG A 488 -13.98 -37.86 -13.77
N GLY A 489 -13.10 -37.88 -12.77
CA GLY A 489 -12.01 -36.91 -12.63
C GLY A 489 -10.72 -37.21 -13.40
N ALA A 490 -10.45 -38.49 -13.72
CA ALA A 490 -9.20 -38.90 -14.37
C ALA A 490 -9.43 -39.98 -15.45
N TYR A 491 -8.56 -39.98 -16.45
CA TYR A 491 -8.61 -40.83 -17.64
C TYR A 491 -7.23 -41.38 -17.98
N ARG A 492 -7.17 -42.49 -18.71
CA ARG A 492 -5.94 -43.01 -19.32
C ARG A 492 -5.88 -42.68 -20.80
N PRO A 493 -4.69 -42.61 -21.40
CA PRO A 493 -4.56 -42.65 -22.86
C PRO A 493 -5.32 -43.86 -23.44
N GLY A 494 -6.24 -43.60 -24.37
CA GLY A 494 -7.15 -44.60 -24.94
C GLY A 494 -8.54 -44.62 -24.33
N ASP A 495 -8.76 -43.97 -23.19
CA ASP A 495 -10.09 -43.89 -22.57
C ASP A 495 -11.01 -42.94 -23.36
N GLU A 496 -12.28 -43.28 -23.33
CA GLU A 496 -13.39 -42.42 -23.74
C GLU A 496 -13.74 -41.44 -22.61
N ILE A 497 -14.12 -40.21 -22.98
CA ILE A 497 -14.43 -39.10 -22.09
C ILE A 497 -15.81 -38.54 -22.45
N ASN A 498 -16.67 -38.35 -21.45
CA ASN A 498 -18.01 -37.78 -21.59
C ASN A 498 -18.08 -36.44 -20.85
N LEU A 499 -17.88 -35.35 -21.59
CA LEU A 499 -18.00 -33.99 -21.06
C LEU A 499 -19.43 -33.48 -21.26
N SER A 500 -20.07 -33.02 -20.19
CA SER A 500 -21.39 -32.41 -20.24
C SER A 500 -21.35 -30.96 -19.81
N ALA A 501 -22.25 -30.15 -20.36
CA ALA A 501 -22.38 -28.75 -20.02
C ALA A 501 -23.85 -28.34 -19.91
N ILE A 502 -24.18 -27.61 -18.84
CA ILE A 502 -25.48 -26.95 -18.68
C ILE A 502 -25.27 -25.48 -19.00
N ILE A 503 -25.93 -25.01 -20.05
CA ILE A 503 -25.78 -23.65 -20.55
C ILE A 503 -27.08 -22.88 -20.27
N ARG A 504 -26.96 -21.71 -19.66
CA ARG A 504 -28.08 -20.79 -19.38
C ARG A 504 -27.80 -19.40 -19.92
N ASN A 505 -28.84 -18.74 -20.39
CA ASN A 505 -28.84 -17.30 -20.65
C ASN A 505 -28.82 -16.54 -19.31
N GLU A 506 -28.54 -15.25 -19.39
CA GLU A 506 -28.51 -14.32 -18.25
C GLU A 506 -29.86 -14.24 -17.50
N ASP A 507 -30.98 -14.38 -18.21
CA ASP A 507 -32.34 -14.42 -17.64
C ASP A 507 -32.71 -15.80 -17.05
N ASN A 508 -31.71 -16.66 -16.82
CA ASN A 508 -31.85 -18.05 -16.37
C ASN A 508 -32.67 -18.96 -17.32
N THR A 509 -32.93 -18.54 -18.55
CA THR A 509 -33.55 -19.40 -19.58
C THR A 509 -32.51 -20.27 -20.29
N PHE A 510 -32.97 -21.24 -21.07
CA PHE A 510 -32.09 -22.07 -21.89
C PHE A 510 -31.87 -21.44 -23.27
N PRO A 511 -30.64 -21.43 -23.79
CA PRO A 511 -30.37 -21.04 -25.17
C PRO A 511 -31.14 -21.95 -26.14
N LYS A 512 -31.97 -21.37 -27.01
CA LYS A 512 -32.68 -22.14 -28.06
C LYS A 512 -31.80 -22.25 -29.30
N ASP A 513 -31.56 -23.46 -29.77
CA ASP A 513 -30.84 -23.75 -31.02
C ASP A 513 -29.44 -23.10 -31.13
N HIS A 514 -28.76 -22.89 -30.00
CA HIS A 514 -27.38 -22.41 -30.00
C HIS A 514 -26.43 -23.58 -30.23
N PRO A 515 -25.62 -23.57 -31.31
CA PRO A 515 -24.57 -24.57 -31.46
C PRO A 515 -23.48 -24.31 -30.40
N ALA A 516 -23.04 -25.38 -29.75
CA ALA A 516 -21.90 -25.35 -28.84
C ALA A 516 -20.75 -26.18 -29.44
N VAL A 517 -19.55 -25.60 -29.44
CA VAL A 517 -18.34 -26.23 -30.00
C VAL A 517 -17.38 -26.54 -28.87
N LEU A 518 -17.02 -27.81 -28.67
CA LEU A 518 -15.97 -28.21 -27.74
C LEU A 518 -14.67 -28.40 -28.51
N LYS A 519 -13.65 -27.60 -28.19
CA LYS A 519 -12.27 -27.78 -28.64
C LYS A 519 -11.43 -28.39 -27.53
N VAL A 520 -10.71 -29.47 -27.81
CA VAL A 520 -9.89 -30.17 -26.81
C VAL A 520 -8.43 -30.11 -27.21
N TYR A 521 -7.60 -29.57 -26.33
CA TYR A 521 -6.17 -29.41 -26.49
C TYR A 521 -5.41 -30.36 -25.57
N ASN A 522 -4.32 -30.94 -26.07
CA ASN A 522 -3.39 -31.72 -25.27
C ASN A 522 -2.47 -30.81 -24.42
N PRO A 523 -1.64 -31.36 -23.52
CA PRO A 523 -0.76 -30.58 -22.63
C PRO A 523 0.27 -29.73 -23.38
N GLN A 524 0.56 -30.04 -24.64
CA GLN A 524 1.43 -29.25 -25.52
C GLN A 524 0.68 -28.10 -26.22
N GLY A 525 -0.60 -27.90 -25.94
CA GLY A 525 -1.44 -26.87 -26.55
C GLY A 525 -1.90 -27.20 -27.97
N GLN A 526 -1.79 -28.46 -28.41
CA GLN A 526 -2.22 -28.89 -29.75
C GLN A 526 -3.68 -29.33 -29.72
N LEU A 527 -4.48 -28.83 -30.68
CA LEU A 527 -5.88 -29.22 -30.86
C LEU A 527 -5.97 -30.69 -31.31
N GLN A 528 -6.68 -31.51 -30.54
CA GLN A 528 -6.90 -32.94 -30.81
C GLN A 528 -8.32 -33.23 -31.28
N HIS A 529 -9.32 -32.55 -30.70
CA HIS A 529 -10.72 -32.72 -31.05
C HIS A 529 -11.41 -31.37 -31.20
N GLU A 530 -12.34 -31.32 -32.15
CA GLU A 530 -13.31 -30.24 -32.32
C GLU A 530 -14.67 -30.88 -32.57
N LEU A 531 -15.60 -30.69 -31.64
CA LEU A 531 -16.91 -31.34 -31.65
C LEU A 531 -17.98 -30.26 -31.62
N THR A 532 -19.00 -30.38 -32.46
CA THR A 532 -20.13 -29.44 -32.48
C THR A 532 -21.42 -30.15 -32.08
N ALA A 533 -22.09 -29.63 -31.07
CA ALA A 533 -23.45 -30.00 -30.71
C ALA A 533 -24.40 -28.90 -31.23
N ALA A 534 -25.17 -29.22 -32.28
CA ALA A 534 -26.01 -28.23 -32.98
C ALA A 534 -27.20 -27.72 -32.15
N SER A 535 -27.67 -28.52 -31.19
CA SER A 535 -28.80 -28.21 -30.32
C SER A 535 -28.67 -28.95 -28.99
N ALA A 536 -29.35 -28.44 -27.97
CA ALA A 536 -29.50 -29.06 -26.67
C ALA A 536 -30.97 -29.12 -26.27
N VAL A 537 -31.31 -30.02 -25.35
CA VAL A 537 -32.60 -30.02 -24.67
C VAL A 537 -32.38 -29.34 -23.32
N ASP A 538 -33.15 -28.31 -22.99
CA ASP A 538 -33.01 -27.53 -21.74
C ASP A 538 -31.54 -27.11 -21.46
N GLY A 539 -30.85 -26.63 -22.50
CA GLY A 539 -29.47 -26.15 -22.39
C GLY A 539 -28.44 -27.22 -22.01
N PHE A 540 -28.82 -28.50 -22.06
CA PHE A 540 -27.97 -29.63 -21.72
C PHE A 540 -27.21 -30.15 -22.96
N TYR A 541 -25.90 -29.96 -22.96
CA TYR A 541 -24.99 -30.41 -24.02
C TYR A 541 -24.14 -31.57 -23.53
N SER A 542 -23.90 -32.54 -24.40
CA SER A 542 -23.01 -33.68 -24.12
C SER A 542 -22.07 -33.89 -25.28
N PHE A 543 -20.80 -34.06 -24.96
CA PHE A 543 -19.70 -34.27 -25.89
C PHE A 543 -18.97 -35.54 -25.52
N LYS A 544 -18.77 -36.38 -26.51
CA LYS A 544 -18.15 -37.69 -26.37
C LYS A 544 -16.96 -37.79 -27.32
N PHE A 545 -15.79 -38.10 -26.78
CA PHE A 545 -14.56 -38.29 -27.54
C PHE A 545 -13.65 -39.30 -26.84
N ALA A 546 -12.64 -39.79 -27.52
CA ALA A 546 -11.67 -40.71 -26.95
C ALA A 546 -10.26 -40.22 -27.24
N THR A 547 -9.40 -40.35 -26.23
CA THR A 547 -7.96 -40.18 -26.41
C THR A 547 -7.39 -41.40 -27.14
N LYS A 548 -6.23 -41.26 -27.78
CA LYS A 548 -5.48 -42.39 -28.35
C LYS A 548 -4.63 -43.03 -27.26
N SER A 549 -4.34 -44.32 -27.40
CA SER A 549 -3.42 -45.02 -26.50
C SER A 549 -1.98 -44.47 -26.52
N THR A 550 -1.63 -43.69 -27.54
CA THR A 550 -0.31 -43.04 -27.70
C THR A 550 -0.34 -41.55 -27.34
N ASP A 551 -1.48 -41.03 -26.90
CA ASP A 551 -1.59 -39.62 -26.55
C ASP A 551 -0.83 -39.31 -25.26
N PRO A 552 -0.25 -38.10 -25.12
CA PRO A 552 0.56 -37.74 -23.97
C PRO A 552 -0.28 -37.60 -22.70
N THR A 553 0.33 -37.98 -21.57
CA THR A 553 -0.23 -37.71 -20.24
C THR A 553 -0.07 -36.23 -19.85
N GLY A 554 -0.91 -35.78 -18.91
CA GLY A 554 -0.90 -34.44 -18.34
C GLY A 554 -2.29 -33.80 -18.24
N ASP A 555 -2.28 -32.49 -17.99
CA ASP A 555 -3.50 -31.67 -17.97
C ASP A 555 -3.91 -31.27 -19.40
N TRP A 556 -5.00 -31.86 -19.87
CA TRP A 556 -5.67 -31.51 -21.11
C TRP A 556 -6.66 -30.37 -20.86
N ARG A 557 -6.95 -29.60 -21.90
CA ARG A 557 -7.85 -28.44 -21.82
C ARG A 557 -8.99 -28.57 -22.82
N GLY A 558 -10.21 -28.74 -22.33
CA GLY A 558 -11.43 -28.52 -23.09
C GLY A 558 -11.82 -27.04 -23.07
N VAL A 559 -12.21 -26.48 -24.19
CA VAL A 559 -12.75 -25.12 -24.33
C VAL A 559 -14.11 -25.24 -24.99
N LEU A 560 -15.17 -24.97 -24.23
CA LEU A 560 -16.52 -24.91 -24.75
C LEU A 560 -16.80 -23.52 -25.30
N GLU A 561 -17.08 -23.42 -26.59
CA GLU A 561 -17.46 -22.20 -27.28
C GLU A 561 -18.97 -22.19 -27.52
N VAL A 562 -19.68 -21.19 -27.01
CA VAL A 562 -21.12 -21.02 -27.23
C VAL A 562 -21.46 -19.54 -27.25
N GLY A 563 -22.25 -19.10 -28.24
CA GLY A 563 -22.66 -17.69 -28.37
C GLY A 563 -21.50 -16.68 -28.40
N GLY A 564 -20.33 -17.09 -28.95
CA GLY A 564 -19.13 -16.26 -29.01
C GLY A 564 -18.35 -16.14 -27.68
N ARG A 565 -18.69 -16.95 -26.67
CA ARG A 565 -17.99 -17.04 -25.37
C ARG A 565 -17.22 -18.34 -25.26
N GLU A 566 -16.14 -18.34 -24.47
CA GLU A 566 -15.30 -19.51 -24.20
C GLU A 566 -15.32 -19.88 -22.72
N PHE A 567 -15.53 -21.16 -22.42
CA PHE A 567 -15.53 -21.71 -21.07
C PHE A 567 -14.50 -22.85 -20.98
N PRO A 568 -13.35 -22.63 -20.32
CA PRO A 568 -12.33 -23.67 -20.17
C PRO A 568 -12.71 -24.69 -19.09
N HIS A 569 -12.35 -25.95 -19.32
CA HIS A 569 -12.44 -27.06 -18.37
C HIS A 569 -11.21 -27.95 -18.51
N TYR A 570 -10.59 -28.32 -17.39
CA TYR A 570 -9.37 -29.14 -17.39
C TYR A 570 -9.71 -30.62 -17.25
N LEU A 571 -8.99 -31.46 -17.98
CA LEU A 571 -9.18 -32.91 -18.05
C LEU A 571 -7.85 -33.59 -17.70
N LYS A 572 -7.83 -34.48 -16.70
CA LYS A 572 -6.61 -35.20 -16.32
C LYS A 572 -6.48 -36.50 -17.09
N VAL A 573 -5.46 -36.61 -17.94
CA VAL A 573 -5.15 -37.84 -18.69
C VAL A 573 -3.80 -38.38 -18.20
N GLU A 574 -3.80 -39.48 -17.48
CA GLU A 574 -2.64 -40.02 -16.77
C GLU A 574 -2.59 -41.56 -16.85
N GLU A 575 -1.43 -42.16 -16.61
CA GLU A 575 -1.31 -43.61 -16.45
C GLU A 575 -1.78 -44.03 -15.04
N ILE A 576 -3.10 -44.12 -14.87
CA ILE A 576 -3.74 -44.50 -13.61
C ILE A 576 -4.05 -46.00 -13.52
N VAL A 577 -3.90 -46.55 -12.32
CA VAL A 577 -4.40 -47.88 -11.95
C VAL A 577 -5.39 -47.66 -10.81
N PRO A 578 -6.64 -48.13 -10.88
CA PRO A 578 -7.59 -47.95 -9.78
C PRO A 578 -7.05 -48.51 -8.46
N HIS A 579 -7.38 -47.86 -7.36
CA HIS A 579 -7.11 -48.37 -6.01
C HIS A 579 -8.05 -49.55 -5.70
N ARG A 580 -7.60 -50.50 -4.87
CA ARG A 580 -8.44 -51.64 -4.44
C ARG A 580 -8.89 -51.54 -2.99
N ILE A 581 -8.25 -50.66 -2.23
CA ILE A 581 -8.57 -50.34 -0.85
C ILE A 581 -8.93 -48.86 -0.76
N ARG A 582 -9.90 -48.54 0.09
CA ARG A 582 -10.18 -47.20 0.60
C ARG A 582 -9.37 -47.01 1.87
N VAL A 583 -8.77 -45.83 2.01
CA VAL A 583 -8.06 -45.42 3.22
C VAL A 583 -8.77 -44.18 3.78
N GLU A 584 -9.08 -44.21 5.06
CA GLU A 584 -9.73 -43.11 5.77
C GLU A 584 -8.87 -42.67 6.96
N ILE A 585 -8.80 -41.36 7.17
CA ILE A 585 -8.12 -40.74 8.31
C ILE A 585 -9.19 -40.30 9.32
N GLU A 586 -9.31 -41.07 10.41
CA GLU A 586 -10.24 -40.85 11.51
C GLU A 586 -9.63 -39.81 12.48
N THR A 587 -10.10 -38.57 12.44
CA THR A 587 -9.61 -37.46 13.30
C THR A 587 -10.69 -36.40 13.44
N ALA A 588 -10.59 -35.53 14.44
CA ALA A 588 -11.45 -34.36 14.59
C ALA A 588 -11.40 -33.46 13.33
N GLU A 589 -12.49 -32.73 13.06
CA GLU A 589 -12.59 -31.81 11.92
C GLU A 589 -11.85 -30.49 12.15
N GLU A 590 -11.54 -30.17 13.40
CA GLU A 590 -10.80 -28.97 13.80
C GLU A 590 -9.99 -29.25 15.06
N ILE A 591 -8.88 -28.54 15.24
CA ILE A 591 -7.98 -28.70 16.39
C ILE A 591 -7.72 -27.34 17.03
N GLU A 592 -7.93 -27.25 18.34
CA GLU A 592 -7.56 -26.08 19.14
C GLU A 592 -6.05 -26.10 19.39
N ALA A 593 -5.34 -24.98 19.20
CA ALA A 593 -3.90 -24.91 19.46
C ALA A 593 -3.52 -25.16 20.92
N ALA A 594 -4.47 -25.02 21.85
CA ALA A 594 -4.29 -25.36 23.26
C ALA A 594 -4.17 -26.87 23.51
N GLN A 595 -4.59 -27.72 22.56
CA GLN A 595 -4.43 -29.17 22.65
C GLN A 595 -2.94 -29.54 22.62
N LYS A 596 -2.54 -30.40 23.56
CA LYS A 596 -1.15 -30.87 23.66
C LYS A 596 -0.88 -32.09 22.80
N ASP A 597 -1.89 -32.91 22.60
CA ASP A 597 -1.80 -34.17 21.88
C ASP A 597 -2.91 -34.25 20.84
N LEU A 598 -2.54 -34.67 19.63
CA LEU A 598 -3.45 -35.06 18.56
C LEU A 598 -3.57 -36.59 18.55
N GLU A 599 -4.79 -37.10 18.71
CA GLU A 599 -5.10 -38.50 18.50
C GLU A 599 -5.82 -38.67 17.16
N PHE A 600 -5.33 -39.58 16.33
CA PHE A 600 -5.92 -39.88 15.02
C PHE A 600 -5.79 -41.37 14.70
N GLY A 601 -6.70 -41.87 13.87
CA GLY A 601 -6.74 -43.24 13.41
C GLY A 601 -6.61 -43.32 11.90
N ILE A 602 -6.11 -44.46 11.42
CA ILE A 602 -6.16 -44.84 10.02
C ILE A 602 -7.02 -46.08 9.92
N ALA A 603 -8.02 -46.05 9.04
CA ALA A 603 -8.85 -47.20 8.71
C ALA A 603 -8.67 -47.54 7.23
N ALA A 604 -8.59 -48.83 6.91
CA ALA A 604 -8.54 -49.31 5.54
C ALA A 604 -9.50 -50.47 5.32
N GLU A 605 -10.20 -50.40 4.19
CA GLU A 605 -11.19 -51.40 3.76
C GLU A 605 -10.99 -51.67 2.28
N TYR A 606 -11.12 -52.93 1.85
CA TYR A 606 -11.23 -53.22 0.42
C TYR A 606 -12.51 -52.62 -0.13
N LEU A 607 -12.50 -52.09 -1.37
CA LEU A 607 -13.68 -51.43 -1.97
C LEU A 607 -14.91 -52.34 -2.11
N PHE A 608 -14.76 -53.65 -1.95
CA PHE A 608 -15.86 -54.61 -1.87
C PHE A 608 -16.42 -54.84 -0.46
N GLY A 609 -15.95 -54.10 0.55
CA GLY A 609 -16.53 -54.06 1.89
C GLY A 609 -15.86 -54.95 2.96
N ALA A 610 -14.64 -55.45 2.72
CA ALA A 610 -13.92 -56.28 3.71
C ALA A 610 -12.79 -55.50 4.40
N PRO A 611 -12.53 -55.72 5.70
CA PRO A 611 -11.41 -55.07 6.39
C PRO A 611 -10.05 -55.37 5.75
N ALA A 612 -9.22 -54.35 5.55
CA ALA A 612 -7.89 -54.48 4.97
C ALA A 612 -6.82 -54.64 6.09
N GLY A 613 -6.92 -55.71 6.86
CA GLY A 613 -6.03 -55.98 8.00
C GLY A 613 -4.64 -56.52 7.63
N ASN A 614 -3.70 -56.40 8.56
CA ASN A 614 -2.29 -56.81 8.44
C ASN A 614 -1.52 -56.14 7.30
N LEU A 615 -1.99 -54.97 6.82
CA LEU A 615 -1.28 -54.16 5.85
C LEU A 615 -0.34 -53.18 6.55
N ARG A 616 0.79 -52.88 5.92
CA ARG A 616 1.72 -51.85 6.40
C ARG A 616 1.11 -50.47 6.20
N CYS A 617 1.19 -49.62 7.22
CA CYS A 617 0.73 -48.24 7.19
C CYS A 617 1.88 -47.31 7.58
N GLU A 618 2.15 -46.30 6.75
CA GLU A 618 3.01 -45.16 7.08
C GLU A 618 2.13 -43.91 7.13
N THR A 619 2.23 -43.10 8.17
CA THR A 619 1.54 -41.80 8.22
C THR A 619 2.49 -40.70 8.64
N GLU A 620 2.52 -39.63 7.85
CA GLU A 620 3.30 -38.43 8.16
C GLU A 620 2.37 -37.29 8.53
N VAL A 621 2.67 -36.63 9.64
CA VAL A 621 1.93 -35.47 10.14
C VAL A 621 2.76 -34.23 9.89
N PHE A 622 2.18 -33.21 9.28
CA PHE A 622 2.82 -31.91 9.04
C PHE A 622 2.01 -30.83 9.74
N LEU A 623 2.70 -29.94 10.47
CA LEU A 623 2.15 -28.67 10.93
C LEU A 623 2.73 -27.56 10.05
N GLU A 624 1.87 -26.88 9.31
CA GLU A 624 2.21 -25.96 8.22
C GLU A 624 1.54 -24.60 8.44
N SER A 625 2.19 -23.53 8.00
CA SER A 625 1.56 -22.20 7.94
C SER A 625 0.47 -22.21 6.88
N GLN A 626 -0.66 -21.59 7.18
CA GLN A 626 -1.79 -21.48 6.26
C GLN A 626 -2.14 -19.99 6.08
N ALA A 627 -2.15 -19.54 4.84
CA ALA A 627 -2.68 -18.23 4.49
C ALA A 627 -4.17 -18.15 4.90
N VAL A 628 -4.52 -17.11 5.64
CA VAL A 628 -5.91 -16.86 6.06
C VAL A 628 -6.48 -15.78 5.15
N SER A 629 -7.67 -16.05 4.62
CA SER A 629 -8.40 -15.13 3.76
C SER A 629 -9.89 -15.32 4.00
N PHE A 630 -10.64 -14.23 3.93
CA PHE A 630 -12.08 -14.23 4.06
C PHE A 630 -12.68 -13.76 2.74
N ALA A 631 -13.59 -14.56 2.16
CA ALA A 631 -14.12 -14.33 0.82
C ALA A 631 -14.79 -12.95 0.68
N ASP A 632 -15.41 -12.47 1.76
CA ASP A 632 -16.09 -11.18 1.83
C ASP A 632 -15.12 -9.98 1.80
N TYR A 633 -13.84 -10.18 2.12
CA TYR A 633 -12.82 -9.13 2.25
C TYR A 633 -11.57 -9.43 1.40
N PRO A 634 -11.70 -9.54 0.07
CA PRO A 634 -10.61 -9.98 -0.82
C PRO A 634 -9.41 -9.03 -0.87
N ASP A 635 -9.62 -7.76 -0.55
CA ASP A 635 -8.60 -6.71 -0.59
C ASP A 635 -7.81 -6.59 0.73
N PHE A 636 -8.16 -7.36 1.76
CA PHE A 636 -7.43 -7.40 3.02
C PHE A 636 -6.37 -8.51 3.03
N SER A 637 -5.28 -8.25 3.74
CA SER A 637 -4.23 -9.23 4.04
C SER A 637 -4.19 -9.49 5.55
N PHE A 638 -4.34 -10.74 5.94
CA PHE A 638 -4.30 -11.19 7.34
C PHE A 638 -2.94 -11.79 7.71
N GLU A 639 -1.91 -11.57 6.89
CA GLU A 639 -0.58 -12.12 7.11
C GLU A 639 0.38 -11.09 7.72
N ASN A 640 1.22 -11.53 8.66
CA ASN A 640 2.43 -10.85 9.09
C ASN A 640 3.66 -11.45 8.41
N ALA A 641 4.07 -10.84 7.28
CA ALA A 641 5.25 -11.26 6.54
C ALA A 641 6.60 -11.02 7.26
N THR A 642 6.59 -10.32 8.41
CA THR A 642 7.77 -10.17 9.27
C THR A 642 7.94 -11.32 10.26
N ALA A 643 6.90 -12.15 10.43
CA ALA A 643 6.92 -13.31 11.30
C ALA A 643 7.36 -14.58 10.54
N GLY A 644 7.98 -15.51 11.25
CA GLY A 644 8.53 -16.74 10.68
C GLY A 644 7.91 -17.97 11.33
N PHE A 645 7.58 -18.96 10.51
CA PHE A 645 7.17 -20.29 10.97
C PHE A 645 8.19 -21.35 10.52
N PHE A 646 8.47 -22.30 11.39
CA PHE A 646 9.23 -23.51 11.08
C PHE A 646 8.26 -24.68 11.05
N GLU A 647 8.15 -25.29 9.87
CA GLU A 647 7.33 -26.49 9.68
C GLU A 647 7.84 -27.63 10.58
N ALA A 648 6.91 -28.32 11.21
CA ALA A 648 7.20 -29.50 12.00
C ALA A 648 6.57 -30.71 11.34
N SER A 649 7.33 -31.79 11.18
CA SER A 649 6.79 -33.05 10.71
C SER A 649 7.21 -34.24 11.57
N GLN A 650 6.40 -35.28 11.57
CA GLN A 650 6.74 -36.57 12.19
C GLN A 650 6.14 -37.73 11.39
N LEU A 651 6.98 -38.72 11.10
CA LEU A 651 6.59 -39.98 10.47
C LEU A 651 6.26 -41.04 11.54
N PHE A 652 5.19 -41.79 11.30
CA PHE A 652 4.76 -42.95 12.07
C PHE A 652 4.65 -44.17 11.15
N GLU A 653 5.05 -45.34 11.64
CA GLU A 653 4.90 -46.61 10.93
C GLU A 653 4.20 -47.62 11.85
N GLU A 654 3.15 -48.26 11.36
CA GLU A 654 2.39 -49.31 12.07
C GLU A 654 1.87 -50.38 11.11
N VAL A 655 1.35 -51.48 11.66
CA VAL A 655 0.61 -52.50 10.92
C VAL A 655 -0.87 -52.43 11.31
N LEU A 656 -1.77 -52.42 10.33
CA LEU A 656 -3.21 -52.40 10.59
C LEU A 656 -3.65 -53.68 11.29
N ASP A 657 -4.53 -53.53 12.29
CA ASP A 657 -5.12 -54.66 13.02
C ASP A 657 -6.03 -55.54 12.14
N GLU A 658 -6.61 -56.62 12.69
CA GLU A 658 -7.52 -57.51 11.96
C GLU A 658 -8.78 -56.81 11.41
N LYS A 659 -9.12 -55.63 11.94
CA LYS A 659 -10.24 -54.79 11.49
C LYS A 659 -9.79 -53.70 10.52
N GLY A 660 -8.54 -53.73 10.06
CA GLY A 660 -7.99 -52.75 9.13
C GLY A 660 -7.72 -51.40 9.78
N ARG A 661 -7.42 -51.33 11.09
CA ARG A 661 -7.25 -50.07 11.82
C ARG A 661 -5.90 -49.93 12.52
N ALA A 662 -5.42 -48.69 12.62
CA ALA A 662 -4.30 -48.30 13.47
C ALA A 662 -4.60 -46.96 14.16
N LYS A 663 -4.05 -46.74 15.36
CA LYS A 663 -4.21 -45.49 16.12
C LYS A 663 -2.85 -44.87 16.40
N PHE A 664 -2.80 -43.56 16.27
CA PHE A 664 -1.59 -42.76 16.42
C PHE A 664 -1.84 -41.63 17.40
N LYS A 665 -0.75 -41.19 18.03
CA LYS A 665 -0.75 -40.05 18.93
C LYS A 665 0.47 -39.20 18.62
N TRP A 666 0.23 -37.92 18.34
CA TRP A 666 1.28 -36.95 18.10
C TRP A 666 1.22 -35.82 19.13
N ARG A 667 2.36 -35.39 19.64
CA ARG A 667 2.43 -34.26 20.56
C ARG A 667 2.64 -32.98 19.76
N LEU A 668 1.69 -32.04 19.83
CA LEU A 668 1.79 -30.79 19.07
C LEU A 668 3.01 -29.98 19.56
N PRO A 669 3.86 -29.49 18.65
CA PRO A 669 4.94 -28.58 19.02
C PRO A 669 4.37 -27.24 19.50
N GLN A 670 5.07 -26.60 20.43
CA GLN A 670 4.72 -25.24 20.87
C GLN A 670 5.21 -24.24 19.83
N VAL A 671 4.30 -23.49 19.23
CA VAL A 671 4.61 -22.50 18.19
C VAL A 671 4.42 -21.10 18.76
N LYS A 672 5.31 -20.16 18.39
CA LYS A 672 5.21 -18.73 18.73
C LYS A 672 5.50 -17.89 17.48
N GLY A 673 4.83 -16.75 17.35
CA GLY A 673 5.14 -15.75 16.31
C GLY A 673 4.81 -16.22 14.90
N LEU A 674 3.55 -16.62 14.66
CA LEU A 674 3.08 -17.07 13.35
C LEU A 674 2.78 -15.90 12.42
N SER A 675 3.05 -16.12 11.13
CA SER A 675 2.73 -15.17 10.06
C SER A 675 1.25 -15.14 9.69
N SER A 676 0.46 -16.15 10.03
CA SER A 676 -0.96 -16.27 9.65
C SER A 676 -1.59 -17.40 10.50
N GLY A 677 -2.58 -18.12 9.97
CA GLY A 677 -3.12 -19.36 10.53
C GLY A 677 -2.18 -20.57 10.41
N LEU A 678 -2.64 -21.69 10.98
CA LEU A 678 -1.96 -22.98 10.96
C LEU A 678 -2.90 -24.05 10.40
N SER A 679 -2.32 -25.02 9.70
CA SER A 679 -3.02 -26.23 9.28
C SER A 679 -2.20 -27.47 9.63
N LEU A 680 -2.92 -28.57 9.89
CA LEU A 680 -2.37 -29.90 10.08
C LEU A 680 -2.67 -30.74 8.86
N ARG A 681 -1.63 -31.25 8.21
CA ARG A 681 -1.77 -32.16 7.07
C ARG A 681 -1.35 -33.56 7.50
N LEU A 682 -2.30 -34.50 7.50
CA LEU A 682 -2.08 -35.92 7.76
C LEU A 682 -1.99 -36.64 6.42
N ALA A 683 -0.85 -37.26 6.11
CA ALA A 683 -0.64 -38.01 4.88
C ALA A 683 -0.39 -39.48 5.19
N ALA A 684 -1.39 -40.32 4.97
CA ALA A 684 -1.36 -41.76 5.19
C ALA A 684 -1.06 -42.53 3.90
N ARG A 685 -0.26 -43.60 4.02
CA ARG A 685 0.09 -44.56 2.96
C ARG A 685 -0.17 -45.96 3.49
N VAL A 686 -1.20 -46.63 2.97
CA VAL A 686 -1.46 -48.04 3.27
C VAL A 686 -1.02 -48.89 2.10
N TYR A 687 -0.09 -49.81 2.35
CA TYR A 687 0.51 -50.64 1.31
C TYR A 687 -0.32 -51.91 1.11
N GLU A 688 -0.84 -52.10 -0.10
CA GLU A 688 -1.44 -53.37 -0.52
C GLU A 688 -0.39 -54.50 -0.45
N SER A 689 -0.85 -55.76 -0.48
CA SER A 689 0.03 -56.93 -0.49
C SER A 689 1.03 -56.96 -1.65
N GLY A 690 0.71 -56.28 -2.77
CA GLY A 690 1.61 -56.09 -3.91
C GLY A 690 2.68 -55.00 -3.72
N GLY A 691 2.71 -54.32 -2.57
CA GLY A 691 3.67 -53.26 -2.24
C GLY A 691 3.30 -51.87 -2.77
N ARG A 692 2.16 -51.72 -3.45
CA ARG A 692 1.65 -50.42 -3.92
C ARG A 692 0.92 -49.69 -2.78
N PRO A 693 1.25 -48.42 -2.49
CA PRO A 693 0.50 -47.65 -1.50
C PRO A 693 -0.78 -47.05 -2.07
N VAL A 694 -1.81 -46.98 -1.23
CA VAL A 694 -2.94 -46.06 -1.38
C VAL A 694 -2.69 -44.88 -0.45
N LEU A 695 -2.66 -43.69 -1.05
CA LEU A 695 -2.39 -42.43 -0.39
C LEU A 695 -3.71 -41.79 0.00
N GLN A 696 -3.82 -41.35 1.25
CA GLN A 696 -4.90 -40.48 1.69
C GLN A 696 -4.32 -39.28 2.41
N THR A 697 -4.82 -38.09 2.11
CA THR A 697 -4.42 -36.86 2.81
C THR A 697 -5.63 -36.18 3.41
N LYS A 698 -5.52 -35.74 4.66
CA LYS A 698 -6.53 -34.90 5.32
C LYS A 698 -5.85 -33.67 5.88
N THR A 699 -6.28 -32.50 5.42
CA THR A 699 -5.84 -31.22 5.98
C THR A 699 -6.93 -30.72 6.93
N ILE A 700 -6.52 -30.34 8.13
CA ILE A 700 -7.41 -29.89 9.20
C ILE A 700 -6.92 -28.53 9.70
N PRO A 701 -7.78 -27.52 9.84
CA PRO A 701 -7.36 -26.23 10.34
C PRO A 701 -7.02 -26.32 11.84
N VAL A 702 -6.03 -25.51 12.25
CA VAL A 702 -5.67 -25.33 13.65
C VAL A 702 -6.15 -23.96 14.11
N LYS A 703 -7.10 -23.94 15.05
CA LYS A 703 -7.58 -22.74 15.74
C LYS A 703 -6.49 -22.24 16.69
N TYR A 704 -5.55 -21.50 16.13
CA TYR A 704 -4.45 -20.89 16.89
C TYR A 704 -4.83 -19.51 17.41
N TYR A 705 -5.34 -18.66 16.53
CA TYR A 705 -5.81 -17.33 16.88
C TYR A 705 -7.34 -17.32 16.97
N PRO A 706 -7.94 -16.72 18.02
CA PRO A 706 -9.39 -16.58 18.14
C PRO A 706 -9.97 -15.52 17.19
N ALA A 707 -9.12 -14.61 16.72
CA ALA A 707 -9.45 -13.49 15.86
C ALA A 707 -8.27 -13.13 14.95
N PHE A 708 -8.55 -12.50 13.83
CA PHE A 708 -7.57 -12.09 12.82
C PHE A 708 -7.68 -10.59 12.54
N VAL A 709 -6.52 -9.94 12.58
CA VAL A 709 -6.33 -8.56 12.12
C VAL A 709 -5.93 -8.60 10.65
N GLY A 710 -6.60 -7.81 9.83
CA GLY A 710 -6.29 -7.62 8.41
C GLY A 710 -5.93 -6.18 8.13
N ILE A 711 -4.99 -5.97 7.20
CA ILE A 711 -4.64 -4.65 6.66
C ILE A 711 -5.07 -4.60 5.20
N GLU A 712 -5.76 -3.54 4.80
CA GLU A 712 -6.16 -3.31 3.42
C GLU A 712 -4.93 -3.12 2.52
N LYS A 713 -4.92 -3.79 1.36
CA LYS A 713 -3.89 -3.60 0.35
C LYS A 713 -4.10 -2.25 -0.36
N LEU A 714 -3.06 -1.45 -0.43
CA LEU A 714 -3.11 -0.18 -1.14
C LEU A 714 -3.14 -0.41 -2.65
N ALA A 715 -3.81 0.49 -3.38
CA ALA A 715 -3.80 0.48 -4.84
C ALA A 715 -2.38 0.61 -5.42
N SER A 716 -1.51 1.33 -4.72
CA SER A 716 -0.07 1.42 -4.96
C SER A 716 0.67 1.28 -3.65
N ALA A 717 1.69 0.42 -3.62
CA ALA A 717 2.57 0.27 -2.45
C ALA A 717 3.73 1.28 -2.46
N ASP A 718 3.83 2.12 -3.49
CA ASP A 718 4.81 3.20 -3.60
C ASP A 718 4.11 4.52 -3.31
N LEU A 719 4.32 5.06 -2.12
CA LEU A 719 3.70 6.28 -1.62
C LEU A 719 4.66 7.47 -1.71
N GLU A 720 4.10 8.65 -1.92
CA GLU A 720 4.86 9.89 -2.03
C GLU A 720 5.49 10.27 -0.68
N LEU A 721 6.79 10.56 -0.68
CA LEU A 721 7.47 11.12 0.49
C LEU A 721 6.74 12.41 0.93
N GLY A 722 6.55 12.59 2.24
CA GLY A 722 5.85 13.77 2.79
C GLY A 722 4.32 13.65 2.83
N SER A 723 3.73 12.76 2.02
CA SER A 723 2.29 12.51 2.03
C SER A 723 1.83 11.77 3.29
N THR A 724 0.52 11.80 3.57
CA THR A 724 -0.09 11.01 4.65
C THR A 724 -0.51 9.64 4.12
N ALA A 725 0.13 8.59 4.60
CA ALA A 725 -0.30 7.22 4.34
C ALA A 725 -1.50 6.86 5.20
N GLY A 726 -2.55 6.34 4.56
CA GLY A 726 -3.81 5.95 5.20
C GLY A 726 -4.06 4.45 5.05
N PHE A 727 -4.34 3.75 6.15
CA PHE A 727 -4.59 2.31 6.13
C PHE A 727 -5.92 1.98 6.81
N SER A 728 -6.78 1.25 6.10
CA SER A 728 -7.91 0.58 6.73
C SER A 728 -7.44 -0.72 7.37
N VAL A 729 -7.86 -0.93 8.61
CA VAL A 729 -7.65 -2.15 9.37
C VAL A 729 -9.00 -2.81 9.62
N LEU A 730 -9.04 -4.13 9.58
CA LEU A 730 -10.23 -4.94 9.87
C LEU A 730 -9.90 -5.96 10.96
N HIS A 731 -10.82 -6.19 11.88
CA HIS A 731 -10.71 -7.21 12.93
C HIS A 731 -11.90 -8.16 12.84
N LEU A 732 -11.63 -9.44 12.58
CA LEU A 732 -12.63 -10.48 12.42
C LEU A 732 -12.40 -11.59 13.44
N ASP A 733 -13.45 -12.25 13.89
CA ASP A 733 -13.31 -13.53 14.59
C ASP A 733 -12.89 -14.65 13.62
N TYR A 734 -12.68 -15.85 14.15
CA TYR A 734 -12.31 -17.02 13.36
C TYR A 734 -13.32 -17.38 12.25
N GLU A 735 -14.60 -17.01 12.40
CA GLU A 735 -15.66 -17.26 11.42
C GLU A 735 -15.77 -16.14 10.37
N GLY A 736 -14.97 -15.08 10.49
CA GLY A 736 -15.01 -13.93 9.59
C GLY A 736 -16.02 -12.86 10.00
N LYS A 737 -16.58 -12.91 11.22
CA LYS A 737 -17.52 -11.90 11.69
C LYS A 737 -16.77 -10.70 12.30
N PRO A 738 -17.20 -9.45 12.00
CA PRO A 738 -16.52 -8.27 12.53
C PRO A 738 -16.56 -8.13 14.05
N LEU A 739 -15.40 -7.80 14.64
CA LEU A 739 -15.25 -7.54 16.07
C LEU A 739 -15.21 -6.04 16.34
N LYS A 740 -16.29 -5.52 16.91
CA LYS A 740 -16.43 -4.10 17.28
C LYS A 740 -15.71 -3.76 18.58
N ASN A 741 -15.35 -2.47 18.75
CA ASN A 741 -14.72 -1.92 19.95
C ASN A 741 -13.46 -2.68 20.39
N SER A 742 -12.73 -3.28 19.44
CA SER A 742 -11.46 -3.96 19.70
C SER A 742 -10.33 -2.93 19.69
N GLU A 743 -9.51 -2.93 20.72
CA GLU A 743 -8.27 -2.13 20.75
C GLU A 743 -7.16 -2.90 20.02
N LEU A 744 -6.58 -2.29 18.99
CA LEU A 744 -5.46 -2.83 18.22
C LEU A 744 -4.26 -1.90 18.36
N GLU A 745 -3.08 -2.48 18.52
CA GLU A 745 -1.80 -1.77 18.57
C GLU A 745 -1.22 -1.71 17.15
N TYR A 746 -0.76 -0.54 16.70
CA TYR A 746 -0.03 -0.44 15.44
C TYR A 746 1.36 0.16 15.64
N ALA A 747 2.29 -0.24 14.76
CA ALA A 747 3.62 0.33 14.65
C ALA A 747 4.04 0.42 13.19
N ILE A 748 4.66 1.53 12.82
CA ILE A 748 5.23 1.77 11.49
C ILE A 748 6.74 1.82 11.63
N TYR A 749 7.42 0.97 10.88
CA TYR A 749 8.86 0.94 10.82
C TYR A 749 9.35 1.26 9.41
N ARG A 750 10.43 2.03 9.31
CA ARG A 750 11.12 2.37 8.08
C ARG A 750 12.55 1.85 8.12
N LEU A 751 13.03 1.42 6.96
CA LEU A 751 14.42 1.03 6.75
C LEU A 751 15.11 2.05 5.83
N GLU A 752 16.14 2.73 6.34
CA GLU A 752 17.01 3.58 5.54
C GLU A 752 17.96 2.72 4.71
N ARG A 753 17.57 2.44 3.46
CA ARG A 753 18.32 1.48 2.63
C ARG A 753 19.45 2.16 1.83
N TYR A 754 20.67 1.65 2.00
CA TYR A 754 21.73 1.67 0.98
C TYR A 754 21.76 0.31 0.26
N TRP A 755 21.91 0.32 -1.07
CA TRP A 755 21.79 -0.87 -1.92
C TRP A 755 22.99 -1.82 -1.78
N TRP A 756 22.82 -2.95 -1.07
CA TRP A 756 23.44 -4.22 -1.42
C TRP A 756 22.58 -5.42 -0.99
N TRP A 757 22.78 -6.57 -1.63
CA TRP A 757 21.94 -7.76 -1.50
C TRP A 757 22.42 -8.63 -0.33
N GLU A 758 21.83 -8.47 0.86
CA GLU A 758 22.12 -9.30 2.05
C GLU A 758 21.23 -10.54 2.17
N TYR A 759 20.20 -10.68 1.32
CA TYR A 759 19.19 -11.74 1.44
C TYR A 759 19.00 -12.50 0.13
N ASP A 760 18.88 -13.82 0.24
CA ASP A 760 18.70 -14.75 -0.89
C ASP A 760 17.32 -14.64 -1.58
N SER A 761 16.35 -13.97 -0.95
CA SER A 761 15.01 -13.73 -1.51
C SER A 761 14.29 -12.56 -0.83
N GLN A 762 13.25 -12.05 -1.48
CA GLN A 762 12.37 -11.02 -0.91
C GLN A 762 11.63 -11.50 0.35
N ALA A 763 11.24 -12.78 0.40
CA ALA A 763 10.62 -13.37 1.59
C ALA A 763 11.59 -13.40 2.78
N SER A 764 12.87 -13.73 2.51
CA SER A 764 13.93 -13.66 3.52
C SER A 764 14.13 -12.23 4.02
N PHE A 765 14.21 -11.25 3.11
CA PHE A 765 14.29 -9.83 3.47
C PHE A 765 13.13 -9.40 4.39
N ARG A 766 11.88 -9.72 4.03
CA ARG A 766 10.70 -9.35 4.83
C ARG A 766 10.71 -9.98 6.22
N ARG A 767 11.06 -11.26 6.33
CA ARG A 767 11.16 -11.99 7.60
C ARG A 767 12.21 -11.38 8.54
N TYR A 768 13.31 -10.89 8.00
CA TYR A 768 14.39 -10.28 8.80
C TYR A 768 14.34 -8.75 8.83
N PHE A 769 13.28 -8.14 8.28
CA PHE A 769 13.16 -6.68 8.18
C PHE A 769 13.30 -6.01 9.55
N LYS A 770 12.59 -6.52 10.55
CA LYS A 770 12.60 -5.99 11.93
C LYS A 770 13.90 -6.30 12.71
N ALA A 771 14.76 -7.17 12.19
CA ALA A 771 16.07 -7.50 12.77
C ALA A 771 17.19 -6.63 12.20
N ASN A 772 16.89 -5.76 11.23
CA ASN A 772 17.87 -4.88 10.62
C ASN A 772 18.30 -3.77 11.59
N GLN A 773 19.59 -3.46 11.62
CA GLN A 773 20.15 -2.46 12.53
C GLN A 773 19.78 -1.01 12.16
N ASN A 774 19.39 -0.76 10.90
CA ASN A 774 19.01 0.55 10.39
C ASN A 774 17.48 0.77 10.42
N LEU A 775 16.76 -0.02 11.24
CA LEU A 775 15.32 0.09 11.38
C LEU A 775 14.96 1.29 12.27
N ILE A 776 14.16 2.20 11.75
CA ILE A 776 13.62 3.36 12.47
C ILE A 776 12.14 3.10 12.74
N LYS A 777 11.69 3.27 13.97
CA LYS A 777 10.26 3.29 14.29
C LYS A 777 9.73 4.70 14.04
N GLU A 778 8.89 4.88 13.02
CA GLU A 778 8.35 6.20 12.64
C GLU A 778 7.08 6.57 13.38
N GLY A 779 6.26 5.58 13.75
CA GLY A 779 5.01 5.81 14.45
C GLY A 779 4.52 4.59 15.20
N GLU A 780 3.72 4.82 16.24
CA GLU A 780 2.98 3.79 16.96
C GLU A 780 1.73 4.39 17.60
N GLY A 781 0.76 3.54 17.91
CA GLY A 781 -0.46 3.96 18.58
C GLY A 781 -1.45 2.83 18.82
N VAL A 782 -2.60 3.19 19.37
CA VAL A 782 -3.75 2.29 19.58
C VAL A 782 -4.95 2.82 18.83
N ILE A 783 -5.63 1.95 18.10
CA ILE A 783 -6.86 2.24 17.36
C ILE A 783 -7.99 1.36 17.88
N THR A 784 -9.22 1.85 17.80
CA THR A 784 -10.42 1.11 18.21
C THR A 784 -11.32 0.83 17.02
N THR A 785 -11.75 -0.42 16.84
CA THR A 785 -12.63 -0.79 15.74
C THR A 785 -14.07 -0.29 15.93
N ASN A 786 -14.72 0.11 14.85
CA ASN A 786 -16.13 0.49 14.80
C ASN A 786 -17.07 -0.73 14.74
N ASP A 787 -18.37 -0.50 14.52
CA ASP A 787 -19.39 -1.56 14.43
C ASP A 787 -19.20 -2.56 13.29
N LEU A 788 -18.42 -2.20 12.26
CA LEU A 788 -18.04 -3.06 11.15
C LEU A 788 -16.67 -3.73 11.39
N GLY A 789 -16.15 -3.67 12.61
CA GLY A 789 -14.84 -4.22 12.96
C GLY A 789 -13.68 -3.50 12.27
N THR A 790 -13.89 -2.28 11.76
CA THR A 790 -12.86 -1.54 11.02
C THR A 790 -12.30 -0.36 11.82
N ALA A 791 -11.05 -0.01 11.55
CA ALA A 791 -10.38 1.17 12.09
C ALA A 791 -9.47 1.80 11.02
N GLN A 792 -9.08 3.05 11.22
CA GLN A 792 -8.22 3.80 10.30
C GLN A 792 -6.92 4.20 11.00
N ILE A 793 -5.82 4.12 10.26
CA ILE A 793 -4.50 4.59 10.67
C ILE A 793 -4.06 5.62 9.64
N GLU A 794 -3.68 6.81 10.10
CA GLU A 794 -3.06 7.83 9.27
C GLU A 794 -1.66 8.14 9.80
N HIS A 795 -0.68 8.23 8.90
CA HIS A 795 0.69 8.52 9.27
C HIS A 795 1.39 9.34 8.20
N GLN A 796 1.94 10.48 8.59
CA GLN A 796 2.71 11.33 7.69
C GLN A 796 4.07 10.68 7.39
N LEU A 797 4.38 10.46 6.11
CA LEU A 797 5.60 9.78 5.68
C LEU A 797 6.80 10.71 5.80
N THR A 798 7.63 10.48 6.83
CA THR A 798 8.69 11.44 7.18
C THR A 798 10.04 11.19 6.53
N GLY A 799 10.30 9.97 6.08
CA GLY A 799 11.54 9.60 5.40
C GLY A 799 11.31 8.66 4.23
N ARG A 800 12.32 8.53 3.38
CA ARG A 800 12.30 7.64 2.21
C ARG A 800 12.74 6.22 2.57
N GLY A 801 12.24 5.23 1.84
CA GLY A 801 12.71 3.84 1.94
C GLY A 801 11.60 2.81 2.00
N GLU A 802 11.98 1.58 2.30
CA GLU A 802 11.05 0.47 2.55
C GLU A 802 10.44 0.64 3.96
N MET A 803 9.16 0.37 4.07
CA MET A 803 8.38 0.56 5.28
C MET A 803 7.49 -0.65 5.54
N VAL A 804 7.17 -0.89 6.81
CA VAL A 804 6.17 -1.87 7.22
C VAL A 804 5.25 -1.27 8.25
N LEU A 805 3.94 -1.34 7.99
CA LEU A 805 2.90 -1.17 8.99
C LEU A 805 2.62 -2.53 9.60
N GLU A 806 2.81 -2.69 10.90
CA GLU A 806 2.37 -3.86 11.65
C GLU A 806 1.19 -3.46 12.54
N VAL A 807 0.13 -4.27 12.53
CA VAL A 807 -1.04 -4.09 13.40
C VAL A 807 -1.27 -5.39 14.16
N LYS A 808 -1.45 -5.29 15.47
CA LYS A 808 -1.50 -6.42 16.40
C LYS A 808 -2.74 -6.34 17.27
N ASP A 809 -3.40 -7.49 17.43
CA ASP A 809 -4.40 -7.71 18.48
C ASP A 809 -3.69 -8.11 19.78
N PRO A 810 -3.69 -7.27 20.82
CA PRO A 810 -3.03 -7.57 22.09
C PRO A 810 -3.75 -8.67 22.90
N GLN A 811 -5.04 -8.92 22.64
CA GLN A 811 -5.84 -9.92 23.37
C GLN A 811 -5.74 -11.31 22.72
N GLY A 812 -5.98 -11.42 21.42
CA GLY A 812 -5.91 -12.68 20.66
C GLY A 812 -4.51 -13.02 20.16
N GLY A 813 -3.58 -12.06 20.14
CA GLY A 813 -2.17 -12.27 19.81
C GLY A 813 -1.83 -12.30 18.30
N HIS A 814 -2.83 -12.25 17.43
CA HIS A 814 -2.63 -12.17 15.98
C HIS A 814 -2.02 -10.82 15.59
N SER A 815 -1.25 -10.79 14.50
CA SER A 815 -0.79 -9.56 13.88
C SER A 815 -0.79 -9.69 12.37
N ALA A 816 -0.97 -8.58 11.67
CA ALA A 816 -0.76 -8.47 10.24
C ALA A 816 0.32 -7.42 9.95
N ALA A 817 1.02 -7.56 8.83
CA ALA A 817 2.04 -6.62 8.41
C ALA A 817 1.94 -6.32 6.92
N TYR A 818 1.94 -5.03 6.58
CA TYR A 818 1.87 -4.54 5.21
C TYR A 818 3.13 -3.76 4.84
N PHE A 819 3.82 -4.24 3.79
CA PHE A 819 5.02 -3.59 3.27
C PHE A 819 4.65 -2.56 2.21
N PHE A 820 5.19 -1.36 2.35
CA PHE A 820 5.05 -0.25 1.41
C PHE A 820 6.35 0.55 1.34
N ARG A 821 6.41 1.55 0.48
CA ARG A 821 7.60 2.34 0.22
C ARG A 821 7.26 3.81 0.21
N SER A 822 8.18 4.64 0.68
CA SER A 822 8.12 6.09 0.60
C SER A 822 9.21 6.60 -0.35
N TRP A 823 8.82 7.25 -1.45
CA TRP A 823 9.73 7.80 -2.47
C TRP A 823 9.25 9.15 -2.99
N TRP A 824 10.15 9.98 -3.50
CA TRP A 824 9.78 11.28 -4.09
C TRP A 824 9.00 11.19 -5.41
N TRP A 825 8.80 9.99 -5.96
CA TRP A 825 7.99 9.70 -7.15
C TRP A 825 6.80 8.79 -6.84
N GLY A 826 6.54 8.50 -5.57
CA GLY A 826 5.40 7.67 -5.17
C GLY A 826 4.07 8.40 -5.38
N ASP A 827 2.98 7.66 -5.24
CA ASP A 827 1.64 8.22 -5.38
C ASP A 827 1.21 8.90 -4.06
N SER A 828 0.60 10.09 -4.13
CA SER A 828 -0.06 10.67 -2.97
C SER A 828 -1.26 9.81 -2.61
N GLN A 829 -1.21 9.12 -1.47
CA GLN A 829 -2.38 8.42 -0.97
C GLN A 829 -3.32 9.44 -0.34
N LYS A 830 -4.59 9.42 -0.73
CA LYS A 830 -5.64 10.15 -0.02
C LYS A 830 -6.41 9.15 0.83
N ALA A 831 -6.52 9.41 2.13
CA ALA A 831 -7.26 8.59 3.07
C ALA A 831 -8.65 8.29 2.49
N ALA A 832 -8.89 7.02 2.16
CA ALA A 832 -10.04 6.63 1.33
C ALA A 832 -11.30 6.32 2.15
N SER A 833 -11.29 6.53 3.47
CA SER A 833 -12.38 6.07 4.34
C SER A 833 -12.86 7.00 5.49
N PRO A 834 -12.77 8.33 5.44
CA PRO A 834 -13.72 9.12 6.23
C PRO A 834 -15.11 9.01 5.55
N GLY A 835 -16.06 8.34 6.21
CA GLY A 835 -17.46 8.31 5.81
C GLY A 835 -18.06 6.93 5.52
N VAL A 836 -17.69 5.90 6.28
CA VAL A 836 -18.34 4.59 6.21
C VAL A 836 -19.64 4.60 7.01
N LEU A 837 -20.72 4.07 6.41
CA LEU A 837 -22.03 3.91 7.02
C LEU A 837 -22.23 2.47 7.49
N SER A 838 -22.59 2.29 8.77
CA SER A 838 -22.97 0.99 9.32
C SER A 838 -24.40 0.65 8.87
N LEU A 839 -24.55 -0.51 8.24
CA LEU A 839 -25.83 -1.03 7.76
C LEU A 839 -26.08 -2.44 8.31
N LYS A 840 -27.33 -2.75 8.63
CA LYS A 840 -27.75 -4.10 9.07
C LYS A 840 -29.10 -4.48 8.49
N LEU A 841 -29.26 -5.78 8.26
CA LEU A 841 -30.53 -6.42 7.95
C LEU A 841 -31.01 -7.23 9.16
N ASP A 842 -32.32 -7.45 9.28
CA ASP A 842 -32.92 -8.17 10.41
C ASP A 842 -32.78 -9.70 10.32
N LYS A 843 -32.53 -10.23 9.12
CA LYS A 843 -32.26 -11.66 8.84
C LYS A 843 -31.05 -11.84 7.93
N GLU A 844 -30.48 -13.05 7.99
CA GLU A 844 -29.38 -13.48 7.13
C GLU A 844 -29.82 -13.87 5.72
N GLU A 845 -31.04 -14.40 5.55
CA GLU A 845 -31.60 -14.87 4.27
C GLU A 845 -33.11 -14.58 4.20
N TYR A 846 -33.61 -14.27 2.99
CA TYR A 846 -35.00 -13.91 2.73
C TYR A 846 -35.62 -14.76 1.61
N ALA A 847 -36.94 -14.89 1.63
CA ALA A 847 -37.71 -15.39 0.49
C ALA A 847 -38.28 -14.24 -0.35
N PRO A 848 -38.52 -14.44 -1.66
CA PRO A 848 -39.28 -13.47 -2.46
C PRO A 848 -40.65 -13.18 -1.82
N GLY A 849 -40.99 -11.90 -1.68
CA GLY A 849 -42.18 -11.39 -1.00
C GLY A 849 -41.95 -11.02 0.47
N ASP A 850 -40.81 -11.35 1.06
CA ASP A 850 -40.44 -10.85 2.39
C ASP A 850 -40.17 -9.34 2.35
N LEU A 851 -40.37 -8.68 3.50
CA LEU A 851 -39.91 -7.31 3.74
C LEU A 851 -38.61 -7.38 4.55
N ALA A 852 -37.50 -6.99 3.92
CA ALA A 852 -36.21 -6.87 4.59
C ALA A 852 -36.11 -5.52 5.31
N ALA A 853 -35.78 -5.53 6.59
CA ALA A 853 -35.69 -4.34 7.40
C ALA A 853 -34.24 -3.84 7.45
N LEU A 854 -33.94 -2.82 6.65
CA LEU A 854 -32.64 -2.14 6.58
C LEU A 854 -32.51 -1.12 7.70
N ALA A 855 -31.67 -1.43 8.69
CA ALA A 855 -31.29 -0.53 9.75
C ALA A 855 -30.00 0.23 9.39
N LEU A 856 -29.99 1.53 9.63
CA LEU A 856 -28.81 2.38 9.45
C LEU A 856 -28.75 3.46 10.54
N ASN A 857 -27.54 3.87 10.88
CA ASN A 857 -27.29 4.99 11.79
C ASN A 857 -26.68 6.16 11.00
N ALA A 858 -27.43 7.24 10.85
CA ALA A 858 -26.98 8.43 10.14
C ALA A 858 -27.64 9.70 10.71
N PRO A 859 -27.03 10.88 10.60
CA PRO A 859 -27.55 12.11 11.20
C PRO A 859 -28.97 12.47 10.77
N ALA A 860 -29.81 12.92 11.71
CA ALA A 860 -31.16 13.39 11.41
C ALA A 860 -31.11 14.63 10.49
N GLY A 861 -32.08 14.76 9.59
CA GLY A 861 -32.14 15.83 8.58
C GLY A 861 -31.31 15.56 7.33
N SER A 862 -30.61 14.43 7.24
CA SER A 862 -29.91 13.98 6.03
C SER A 862 -30.85 13.20 5.09
N ARG A 863 -30.40 12.97 3.84
CA ARG A 863 -31.13 12.15 2.85
C ARG A 863 -30.28 10.98 2.40
N ALA A 864 -30.92 9.82 2.22
CA ALA A 864 -30.29 8.57 1.82
C ALA A 864 -30.76 8.13 0.43
N LEU A 865 -29.83 7.89 -0.48
CA LEU A 865 -30.07 7.16 -1.72
C LEU A 865 -29.84 5.67 -1.45
N ILE A 866 -30.91 4.89 -1.47
CA ILE A 866 -30.89 3.43 -1.30
C ILE A 866 -31.06 2.78 -2.67
N THR A 867 -30.16 1.88 -3.03
CA THR A 867 -30.21 1.12 -4.29
C THR A 867 -30.04 -0.36 -4.04
N VAL A 868 -30.83 -1.21 -4.73
CA VAL A 868 -30.62 -2.66 -4.79
C VAL A 868 -30.01 -3.00 -6.15
N GLU A 869 -28.81 -3.56 -6.13
CA GLU A 869 -27.94 -3.75 -7.28
C GLU A 869 -27.59 -5.22 -7.46
N LYS A 870 -27.63 -5.72 -8.69
CA LYS A 870 -27.27 -7.10 -9.02
C LYS A 870 -26.82 -7.20 -10.47
N GLU A 871 -25.75 -7.92 -10.73
CA GLU A 871 -25.25 -8.28 -12.08
C GLU A 871 -25.28 -7.10 -13.05
N GLY A 872 -24.79 -5.93 -12.60
CA GLY A 872 -24.74 -4.77 -13.49
C GLY A 872 -26.06 -4.07 -13.75
N SER A 873 -27.05 -4.23 -12.88
CA SER A 873 -28.33 -3.53 -12.95
C SER A 873 -28.72 -2.95 -11.60
N ILE A 874 -29.36 -1.78 -11.63
CA ILE A 874 -30.07 -1.20 -10.48
C ILE A 874 -31.52 -1.68 -10.57
N LEU A 875 -31.90 -2.61 -9.69
CA LEU A 875 -33.23 -3.24 -9.67
C LEU A 875 -34.24 -2.46 -8.81
N HIS A 876 -33.73 -1.63 -7.89
CA HIS A 876 -34.52 -0.71 -7.08
C HIS A 876 -33.68 0.52 -6.72
N GLN A 877 -34.33 1.68 -6.65
CA GLN A 877 -33.73 2.91 -6.14
C GLN A 877 -34.80 3.75 -5.42
N ALA A 878 -34.43 4.38 -4.32
CA ALA A 878 -35.28 5.31 -3.59
C ALA A 878 -34.43 6.37 -2.87
N TRP A 879 -34.97 7.59 -2.78
CA TRP A 879 -34.47 8.62 -1.87
C TRP A 879 -35.34 8.64 -0.62
N GLU A 880 -34.71 8.55 0.54
CA GLU A 880 -35.37 8.49 1.84
C GLU A 880 -34.85 9.57 2.78
N ASP A 881 -35.75 10.21 3.54
CA ASP A 881 -35.39 11.23 4.51
C ASP A 881 -35.05 10.61 5.88
N ILE A 882 -33.88 10.95 6.42
CA ILE A 882 -33.42 10.47 7.74
C ILE A 882 -34.03 11.34 8.83
N LYS A 883 -35.13 10.88 9.44
CA LYS A 883 -35.85 11.64 10.47
C LYS A 883 -35.20 11.54 11.85
N LYS A 884 -34.46 10.47 12.12
CA LYS A 884 -33.79 10.19 13.40
C LYS A 884 -32.50 9.40 13.14
N ALA A 885 -31.56 9.49 14.08
CA ALA A 885 -30.25 8.86 13.97
C ALA A 885 -30.34 7.37 13.60
N ASP A 886 -31.10 6.59 14.39
CA ASP A 886 -31.39 5.19 14.10
C ASP A 886 -32.65 5.06 13.25
N SER A 887 -32.45 4.86 11.94
CA SER A 887 -33.53 4.72 10.95
C SER A 887 -33.68 3.28 10.47
N LEU A 888 -34.92 2.91 10.15
CA LEU A 888 -35.29 1.60 9.64
C LEU A 888 -36.09 1.79 8.35
N PHE A 889 -35.70 1.11 7.28
CA PHE A 889 -36.34 1.16 5.97
C PHE A 889 -36.77 -0.25 5.57
N GLU A 890 -37.98 -0.39 5.03
CA GLU A 890 -38.49 -1.67 4.55
C GLU A 890 -38.22 -1.81 3.05
N LEU A 891 -37.57 -2.90 2.66
CA LEU A 891 -37.28 -3.24 1.28
C LEU A 891 -38.04 -4.52 0.90
N GLU A 892 -38.91 -4.43 -0.12
CA GLU A 892 -39.59 -5.60 -0.66
C GLU A 892 -38.59 -6.49 -1.42
N VAL A 893 -38.42 -7.73 -0.94
CA VAL A 893 -37.52 -8.71 -1.55
C VAL A 893 -38.20 -9.32 -2.77
N LYS A 894 -37.62 -9.12 -3.96
CA LYS A 894 -38.17 -9.61 -5.23
C LYS A 894 -37.48 -10.88 -5.72
N GLU A 895 -38.16 -11.62 -6.60
CA GLU A 895 -37.62 -12.84 -7.22
C GLU A 895 -36.34 -12.59 -8.03
N GLU A 896 -36.24 -11.42 -8.68
CA GLU A 896 -35.07 -10.98 -9.46
C GLU A 896 -33.79 -10.84 -8.61
N TYR A 897 -33.91 -10.76 -7.27
CA TYR A 897 -32.78 -10.67 -6.34
C TYR A 897 -32.13 -12.02 -6.06
N MET A 898 -32.71 -13.15 -6.48
CA MET A 898 -32.08 -14.47 -6.27
C MET A 898 -30.85 -14.69 -7.16
N PRO A 899 -29.79 -15.35 -6.67
CA PRO A 899 -29.64 -15.89 -5.31
C PRO A 899 -29.20 -14.82 -4.29
N ASN A 900 -28.73 -13.68 -4.76
CA ASN A 900 -28.39 -12.52 -3.94
C ASN A 900 -28.37 -11.21 -4.77
N ALA A 901 -28.54 -10.09 -4.09
CA ALA A 901 -28.30 -8.73 -4.58
C ALA A 901 -27.48 -7.96 -3.54
N TYR A 902 -27.09 -6.72 -3.83
CA TYR A 902 -26.41 -5.83 -2.89
C TYR A 902 -27.25 -4.59 -2.63
N VAL A 903 -27.42 -4.23 -1.36
CA VAL A 903 -28.03 -2.97 -0.95
C VAL A 903 -26.90 -1.96 -0.74
N SER A 904 -26.87 -0.92 -1.56
CA SER A 904 -25.94 0.21 -1.43
C SER A 904 -26.70 1.44 -0.95
N VAL A 905 -26.16 2.10 0.07
CA VAL A 905 -26.74 3.31 0.66
C VAL A 905 -25.71 4.43 0.63
N LEU A 906 -26.12 5.60 0.13
CA LEU A 906 -25.36 6.84 0.23
C LEU A 906 -26.16 7.86 1.01
N VAL A 907 -25.65 8.35 2.12
CA VAL A 907 -26.24 9.43 2.90
C VAL A 907 -25.51 10.73 2.62
N ILE A 908 -26.28 11.80 2.40
CA ILE A 908 -25.79 13.17 2.24
C ILE A 908 -26.44 14.04 3.31
N GLN A 909 -25.61 14.76 4.07
CA GLN A 909 -26.05 15.74 5.06
C GLN A 909 -26.06 17.15 4.43
N PRO A 910 -27.03 18.02 4.81
CA PRO A 910 -27.02 19.41 4.39
C PRO A 910 -25.82 20.14 4.99
N TYR A 911 -25.10 20.88 4.16
CA TYR A 911 -23.99 21.71 4.62
C TYR A 911 -24.46 22.81 5.57
N GLY A 912 -23.69 23.06 6.64
CA GLY A 912 -23.99 24.09 7.64
C GLY A 912 -24.79 23.60 8.85
N ALA A 913 -25.34 22.38 8.81
CA ALA A 913 -25.97 21.74 9.97
C ALA A 913 -24.89 21.20 10.95
N ARG A 914 -24.31 22.07 11.79
CA ARG A 914 -23.22 21.74 12.74
C ARG A 914 -23.68 21.00 14.02
N GLU A 915 -24.65 20.10 13.92
CA GLU A 915 -25.09 19.32 15.09
C GLU A 915 -24.15 18.15 15.40
N ASN A 916 -23.24 17.80 14.48
CA ASN A 916 -22.28 16.70 14.61
C ASN A 916 -21.02 16.94 13.76
N ASP A 917 -19.97 16.14 14.02
CA ASP A 917 -18.69 16.18 13.31
C ASP A 917 -18.55 15.08 12.24
N LEU A 918 -19.64 14.40 11.86
CA LEU A 918 -19.58 13.35 10.83
C LEU A 918 -19.38 13.96 9.43
N PRO A 919 -18.72 13.24 8.51
CA PRO A 919 -18.57 13.68 7.13
C PRO A 919 -19.92 13.99 6.48
N LEU A 920 -19.95 14.99 5.59
CA LEU A 920 -21.15 15.35 4.81
C LEU A 920 -21.71 14.19 3.99
N ARG A 921 -20.88 13.19 3.71
CA ARG A 921 -21.21 12.01 2.91
C ARG A 921 -20.83 10.74 3.67
N LEU A 922 -21.79 9.84 3.83
CA LEU A 922 -21.56 8.48 4.35
C LEU A 922 -22.00 7.46 3.30
N HIS A 923 -21.31 6.33 3.17
CA HIS A 923 -21.76 5.25 2.27
C HIS A 923 -21.58 3.87 2.89
N GLY A 924 -22.48 2.95 2.55
CA GLY A 924 -22.48 1.56 3.05
C GLY A 924 -22.96 0.59 1.97
N ILE A 925 -22.47 -0.65 2.00
CA ILE A 925 -22.91 -1.73 1.11
C ILE A 925 -23.06 -3.01 1.94
N LEU A 926 -24.12 -3.78 1.70
CA LEU A 926 -24.32 -5.10 2.31
C LEU A 926 -24.95 -6.10 1.32
N PRO A 927 -24.64 -7.40 1.42
CA PRO A 927 -25.32 -8.43 0.63
C PRO A 927 -26.73 -8.71 1.17
N LEU A 928 -27.69 -8.83 0.25
CA LEU A 928 -29.06 -9.29 0.49
C LEU A 928 -29.20 -10.70 -0.09
N MET A 929 -29.16 -11.72 0.77
CA MET A 929 -29.26 -13.12 0.37
C MET A 929 -30.73 -13.51 0.19
N VAL A 930 -31.04 -14.14 -0.95
CA VAL A 930 -32.42 -14.50 -1.31
C VAL A 930 -32.49 -15.96 -1.75
N ALA A 931 -33.24 -16.77 -1.02
CA ALA A 931 -33.45 -18.18 -1.34
C ALA A 931 -34.92 -18.48 -1.60
N GLY A 932 -35.16 -19.40 -2.52
CA GLY A 932 -36.49 -19.91 -2.82
C GLY A 932 -36.45 -21.36 -3.31
N PRO A 933 -37.59 -22.06 -3.39
CA PRO A 933 -37.65 -23.46 -3.84
C PRO A 933 -37.03 -23.72 -5.22
N ALA A 934 -36.93 -22.70 -6.07
CA ALA A 934 -36.32 -22.79 -7.39
C ALA A 934 -34.78 -22.90 -7.39
N THR A 935 -34.11 -22.63 -6.27
CA THR A 935 -32.63 -22.62 -6.19
C THR A 935 -32.02 -23.99 -5.87
N LYS A 936 -32.82 -24.98 -5.44
CA LYS A 936 -32.36 -26.35 -5.10
C LYS A 936 -33.27 -27.40 -5.71
N LEU A 937 -32.70 -28.38 -6.43
CA LEU A 937 -33.42 -29.55 -6.94
C LEU A 937 -33.18 -30.74 -6.02
N GLY A 938 -34.22 -31.19 -5.31
CA GLY A 938 -34.18 -32.41 -4.51
C GLY A 938 -34.30 -33.67 -5.39
N LEU A 939 -33.46 -34.67 -5.14
CA LEU A 939 -33.40 -35.93 -5.89
C LEU A 939 -33.37 -37.13 -4.94
N SER A 940 -34.17 -38.14 -5.26
CA SER A 940 -34.19 -39.44 -4.58
C SER A 940 -33.73 -40.55 -5.55
N LEU A 941 -32.90 -41.45 -5.02
CA LEU A 941 -32.31 -42.58 -5.76
C LEU A 941 -32.69 -43.89 -5.05
N GLU A 942 -33.29 -44.83 -5.78
CA GLU A 942 -33.61 -46.18 -5.30
C GLU A 942 -32.80 -47.21 -6.12
N MET A 943 -31.90 -47.94 -5.45
CA MET A 943 -31.11 -49.03 -6.03
C MET A 943 -30.78 -50.12 -4.99
N PRO A 944 -30.43 -51.35 -5.40
CA PRO A 944 -29.96 -52.39 -4.48
C PRO A 944 -28.70 -51.95 -3.72
N ALA A 945 -28.60 -52.35 -2.44
CA ALA A 945 -27.43 -52.05 -1.61
C ALA A 945 -26.17 -52.84 -2.02
N SER A 946 -26.32 -53.94 -2.73
CA SER A 946 -25.22 -54.72 -3.30
C SER A 946 -25.64 -55.39 -4.60
N ILE A 947 -24.68 -55.54 -5.51
CA ILE A 947 -24.84 -56.17 -6.83
C ILE A 947 -23.67 -57.13 -7.04
N ARG A 948 -23.90 -58.26 -7.72
CA ARG A 948 -22.78 -59.12 -8.13
C ARG A 948 -22.25 -58.68 -9.49
N PRO A 949 -20.97 -58.97 -9.81
CA PRO A 949 -20.42 -58.70 -11.13
C PRO A 949 -21.25 -59.37 -12.23
N GLN A 950 -21.45 -58.65 -13.34
CA GLN A 950 -22.21 -59.12 -14.52
C GLN A 950 -23.72 -59.38 -14.26
N GLU A 951 -24.29 -58.83 -13.19
CA GLU A 951 -25.73 -58.83 -12.96
C GLU A 951 -26.37 -57.51 -13.40
N ASP A 952 -27.56 -57.61 -14.01
CA ASP A 952 -28.39 -56.45 -14.31
C ASP A 952 -29.01 -55.89 -13.01
N PHE A 953 -29.06 -54.57 -12.88
CA PHE A 953 -29.75 -53.89 -11.78
C PHE A 953 -30.61 -52.74 -12.30
N THR A 954 -31.55 -52.28 -11.49
CA THR A 954 -32.40 -51.13 -11.79
C THR A 954 -32.11 -49.99 -10.84
N LEU A 955 -31.83 -48.80 -11.39
CA LEU A 955 -31.75 -47.53 -10.68
C LEU A 955 -33.02 -46.73 -10.98
N LYS A 956 -33.77 -46.33 -9.95
CA LYS A 956 -34.87 -45.38 -10.09
C LYS A 956 -34.43 -44.01 -9.59
N VAL A 957 -34.67 -42.98 -10.39
CA VAL A 957 -34.36 -41.58 -10.08
C VAL A 957 -35.68 -40.81 -10.08
N GLN A 958 -35.95 -40.05 -9.02
CA GLN A 958 -37.16 -39.24 -8.89
C GLN A 958 -36.85 -37.91 -8.23
N THR A 959 -37.28 -36.81 -8.84
CA THR A 959 -37.29 -35.48 -8.21
C THR A 959 -38.26 -35.46 -7.04
N ASP A 960 -37.87 -34.80 -5.95
CA ASP A 960 -38.69 -34.74 -4.73
C ASP A 960 -40.05 -34.06 -4.97
N ASP A 961 -40.11 -33.13 -5.92
CA ASP A 961 -41.34 -32.43 -6.30
C ASP A 961 -42.15 -33.14 -7.42
N GLY A 962 -41.68 -34.29 -7.90
CA GLY A 962 -42.35 -35.06 -8.94
C GLY A 962 -42.30 -34.47 -10.34
N LYS A 963 -41.62 -33.33 -10.55
CA LYS A 963 -41.59 -32.66 -11.85
C LYS A 963 -40.58 -33.29 -12.82
N PRO A 964 -40.84 -33.22 -14.14
CA PRO A 964 -39.86 -33.62 -15.14
C PRO A 964 -38.54 -32.84 -14.97
N ALA A 965 -37.43 -33.56 -15.00
CA ALA A 965 -36.08 -33.00 -14.98
C ALA A 965 -35.15 -33.83 -15.87
N GLN A 966 -34.06 -33.22 -16.31
CA GLN A 966 -32.97 -33.93 -16.97
C GLN A 966 -31.91 -34.33 -15.96
N PHE A 967 -31.30 -35.48 -16.19
CA PHE A 967 -30.23 -36.01 -15.37
C PHE A 967 -29.25 -36.79 -16.23
N THR A 968 -27.97 -36.74 -15.86
CA THR A 968 -26.95 -37.70 -16.29
C THR A 968 -26.67 -38.66 -15.15
N VAL A 969 -26.65 -39.96 -15.45
CA VAL A 969 -26.22 -40.99 -14.51
C VAL A 969 -24.84 -41.47 -14.93
N ALA A 970 -23.88 -41.40 -14.00
CA ALA A 970 -22.56 -41.99 -14.15
C ALA A 970 -22.37 -43.06 -13.06
N VAL A 971 -21.82 -44.21 -13.44
CA VAL A 971 -21.39 -45.26 -12.51
C VAL A 971 -19.89 -45.37 -12.63
N VAL A 972 -19.18 -44.90 -11.60
CA VAL A 972 -17.72 -44.79 -11.61
C VAL A 972 -17.17 -45.68 -10.49
N ASP A 973 -16.08 -46.37 -10.78
CA ASP A 973 -15.32 -47.11 -9.77
C ASP A 973 -14.79 -46.11 -8.74
N GLU A 974 -15.07 -46.34 -7.46
CA GLU A 974 -14.63 -45.49 -6.37
C GLU A 974 -13.09 -45.45 -6.23
N GLY A 975 -12.38 -46.42 -6.80
CA GLY A 975 -10.92 -46.44 -6.83
C GLY A 975 -10.27 -45.49 -7.85
N LEU A 976 -11.05 -44.72 -8.63
CA LEU A 976 -10.60 -43.80 -9.68
C LEU A 976 -10.47 -42.34 -9.24
#